data_AF-A0A0L0LPH6-F1
#
_entry.id   AF-A0A0L0LPH6-F1
#
_cell.length_a   1.000
_cell.length_b   1.000
_cell.length_c   1.000
_cell.angle_alpha   90.00
_cell.angle_beta   90.00
_cell.angle_gamma   90.00
#
_symmetry.space_group_name_H-M   'P 1'
#
loop_
_entity.id
_entity.type
_entity.pdbx_description
1 polymer ?
#
loop_
_entity_poly.entity_id
_entity_poly.type
_entity_poly.pdbx_seq_one_letter_code
_entity_poly.pdbx_strand_id
1 'polypeptide(L)'
;MANFKLHIPFPPAGDQPSAIEGLVAGVKKGLRHQTLLGATGTGKTYSIANVIAQVDKPTLVLAHNKTLAAQLAQEYREFFPENAVHYFVSYYDYYQPEAYIAHSDTYIEKEAMVNAEIDRLRHAATQALLTRKDVIIVASVSAIYGLGSPEQYEKVHVKLVKGAEESRAALIRKLVGIYFERTNADLEPGQLRAVGNMLEFMPVNERSIFRIRFDEDRIAAIECLDPVSRALTKEVDSAFIFPAKHFVTNEDERNRAVEDIKAELEEQLAKFKREEKLLEAERIKRRTLHDLALIREIGYTSGIENYSRHFDGRAAGEPPHTLLSYFPHKKDGSADFLTVIDESHVTVSQIGGMFAGDRSRKDMLVEHGFRLPSARDNRPLMFEEFEERIGQVIYTSATPGPYEREHSVEPEGQIVQQIIRPTGLIDPELVVRPIAQTGEYRGQVADFIEEAEIVIKRGGRALATTLTKQMAEDLSEFLKERGIKAEYLHSDIKTIERIDILTNFRKGVFDILVGVNLLREGLDLPEVELVGILDADKEGFLRSETSLIQTIGRAARNVLGRVLLYADVMTGSLDRAIKETNRRRDIQLAYNEKHGITPATIKKEIRDIAESMRSEHQKTLQSLLEVDAQVFANDPKALIKELRGRMETAVEELDFETAALIRDEIYQLEGKETKPKRPRKKKFGSG
;
A
#
# COMPACT_ATOMS: atom_id res chain seq x y z
N MET A 1 -17.61 -25.11 14.07
CA MET A 1 -17.35 -25.07 12.61
C MET A 1 -16.14 -24.18 12.41
N ALA A 2 -15.23 -24.51 11.49
CA ALA A 2 -14.10 -23.63 11.17
C ALA A 2 -14.64 -22.29 10.63
N ASN A 3 -14.09 -21.18 11.09
CA ASN A 3 -14.50 -19.86 10.65
C ASN A 3 -13.99 -19.60 9.21
N PHE A 4 -12.78 -20.05 8.86
CA PHE A 4 -12.22 -19.89 7.51
C PHE A 4 -12.54 -21.05 6.56
N LYS A 5 -12.96 -20.72 5.34
CA LYS A 5 -13.25 -21.66 4.24
C LYS A 5 -12.29 -21.42 3.08
N LEU A 6 -11.21 -22.19 3.05
CA LEU A 6 -10.23 -22.13 1.97
C LEU A 6 -10.80 -22.79 0.71
N HIS A 7 -10.93 -22.01 -0.35
CA HIS A 7 -11.12 -22.51 -1.71
C HIS A 7 -9.80 -23.07 -2.22
N ILE A 8 -9.78 -24.39 -2.47
CA ILE A 8 -8.59 -25.14 -2.89
C ILE A 8 -8.73 -25.47 -4.38
N PRO A 9 -8.22 -24.63 -5.29
CA PRO A 9 -8.26 -24.92 -6.73
C PRO A 9 -7.33 -26.08 -7.12
N PHE A 10 -6.28 -26.32 -6.33
CA PHE A 10 -5.29 -27.40 -6.50
C PHE A 10 -4.75 -27.80 -5.12
N PRO A 11 -4.35 -29.07 -4.91
CA PRO A 11 -3.77 -29.50 -3.64
C PRO A 11 -2.36 -28.90 -3.41
N PRO A 12 -1.90 -28.75 -2.15
CA PRO A 12 -0.52 -28.38 -1.85
C PRO A 12 0.49 -29.35 -2.49
N ALA A 13 1.56 -28.83 -3.07
CA ALA A 13 2.56 -29.59 -3.83
C ALA A 13 4.00 -29.17 -3.48
N GLY A 14 4.98 -29.97 -3.91
CA GLY A 14 6.38 -29.75 -3.54
C GLY A 14 6.58 -29.91 -2.03
N ASP A 15 7.27 -28.95 -1.41
CA ASP A 15 7.49 -28.90 0.04
C ASP A 15 6.46 -28.03 0.78
N GLN A 16 5.41 -27.55 0.11
CA GLN A 16 4.29 -26.86 0.75
C GLN A 16 3.63 -27.70 1.86
N PRO A 17 3.33 -29.02 1.71
CA PRO A 17 2.69 -29.79 2.77
C PRO A 17 3.49 -29.78 4.07
N SER A 18 4.80 -30.04 3.99
CA SER A 18 5.70 -30.00 5.15
C SER A 18 5.84 -28.59 5.73
N ALA A 19 5.85 -27.56 4.89
CA ALA A 19 5.94 -26.19 5.36
C ALA A 19 4.68 -25.76 6.12
N ILE A 20 3.51 -26.09 5.59
CA ILE A 20 2.21 -25.85 6.22
C ILE A 20 2.14 -26.59 7.56
N GLU A 21 2.49 -27.88 7.59
CA GLU A 21 2.48 -28.68 8.81
C GLU A 21 3.40 -28.09 9.89
N GLY A 22 4.64 -27.73 9.51
CA GLY A 22 5.61 -27.13 10.42
C GLY A 22 5.12 -25.81 11.04
N LEU A 23 4.59 -24.91 10.20
CA LEU A 23 4.06 -23.62 10.65
C LEU A 23 2.82 -23.78 11.55
N VAL A 24 1.87 -24.64 11.16
CA VAL A 24 0.67 -24.92 11.97
C VAL A 24 1.05 -25.52 13.31
N ALA A 25 1.98 -26.47 13.33
CA ALA A 25 2.49 -27.07 14.56
C ALA A 25 3.15 -26.02 15.46
N GLY A 26 3.95 -25.11 14.90
CA GLY A 26 4.56 -24.01 15.66
C GLY A 26 3.54 -23.06 16.27
N VAL A 27 2.51 -22.68 15.50
CA VAL A 27 1.42 -21.83 16.01
C VAL A 27 0.70 -22.54 17.16
N LYS A 28 0.37 -23.83 17.02
CA LYS A 28 -0.31 -24.63 18.05
C LYS A 28 0.54 -24.86 19.30
N LYS A 29 1.87 -24.94 19.15
CA LYS A 29 2.83 -24.98 20.27
C LYS A 29 2.98 -23.65 21.01
N GLY A 30 2.45 -22.56 20.45
CA GLY A 30 2.57 -21.23 21.03
C GLY A 30 3.88 -20.52 20.67
N LEU A 31 4.62 -20.96 19.64
CA LEU A 31 5.80 -20.24 19.17
C LEU A 31 5.41 -18.82 18.77
N ARG A 32 6.17 -17.84 19.27
CA ARG A 32 5.89 -16.43 19.01
C ARG A 32 6.39 -16.01 17.62
N HIS A 33 7.56 -16.49 17.22
CA HIS A 33 8.21 -16.11 15.96
C HIS A 33 8.46 -17.34 15.08
N GLN A 34 8.04 -17.25 13.83
CA GLN A 34 8.32 -18.28 12.84
C GLN A 34 8.68 -17.64 11.52
N THR A 35 9.64 -18.21 10.79
CA THR A 35 9.99 -17.73 9.44
C THR A 35 9.73 -18.81 8.42
N LEU A 36 8.86 -18.52 7.45
CA LEU A 36 8.78 -19.27 6.21
C LEU A 36 9.89 -18.78 5.27
N LEU A 37 11.00 -19.51 5.24
CA LEU A 37 12.10 -19.33 4.29
C LEU A 37 11.69 -19.87 2.93
N GLY A 38 10.88 -19.08 2.22
CA GLY A 38 10.24 -19.47 0.98
C GLY A 38 10.90 -18.84 -0.25
N ALA A 39 11.46 -19.65 -1.14
CA ALA A 39 12.03 -19.16 -2.40
C ALA A 39 10.97 -18.49 -3.29
N THR A 40 11.40 -17.64 -4.22
CA THR A 40 10.47 -16.96 -5.14
C THR A 40 9.77 -17.99 -6.02
N GLY A 41 8.44 -17.90 -6.09
CA GLY A 41 7.60 -18.76 -6.91
C GLY A 41 7.24 -20.12 -6.32
N THR A 42 7.52 -20.38 -5.04
CA THR A 42 7.10 -21.62 -4.36
C THR A 42 5.67 -21.59 -3.84
N GLY A 43 4.94 -20.49 -4.01
CA GLY A 43 3.54 -20.35 -3.55
C GLY A 43 3.43 -20.05 -2.06
N LYS A 44 4.23 -19.09 -1.56
CA LYS A 44 4.19 -18.65 -0.15
C LYS A 44 2.78 -18.23 0.30
N THR A 45 2.10 -17.38 -0.46
CA THR A 45 0.73 -16.91 -0.12
C THR A 45 -0.23 -18.09 0.05
N TYR A 46 -0.20 -19.08 -0.86
CA TYR A 46 -1.05 -20.26 -0.78
C TYR A 46 -0.75 -21.13 0.45
N SER A 47 0.53 -21.21 0.83
CA SER A 47 0.95 -21.94 2.03
C SER A 47 0.46 -21.23 3.30
N ILE A 48 0.56 -19.91 3.35
CA ILE A 48 0.00 -19.11 4.44
C ILE A 48 -1.54 -19.20 4.48
N ALA A 49 -2.23 -19.18 3.34
CA ALA A 49 -3.68 -19.37 3.30
C ALA A 49 -4.10 -20.72 3.93
N ASN A 50 -3.34 -21.80 3.66
CA ASN A 50 -3.55 -23.08 4.34
C ASN A 50 -3.30 -22.99 5.85
N VAL A 51 -2.27 -22.26 6.29
CA VAL A 51 -2.00 -22.05 7.73
C VAL A 51 -3.16 -21.28 8.38
N ILE A 52 -3.62 -20.18 7.78
CA ILE A 52 -4.76 -19.38 8.28
C ILE A 52 -6.00 -20.25 8.45
N ALA A 53 -6.34 -21.05 7.43
CA ALA A 53 -7.50 -21.93 7.46
C ALA A 53 -7.43 -23.00 8.56
N GLN A 54 -6.23 -23.51 8.87
CA GLN A 54 -6.02 -24.55 9.89
C GLN A 54 -5.86 -24.02 11.31
N VAL A 55 -5.33 -22.79 11.46
CA VAL A 55 -5.17 -22.10 12.74
C VAL A 55 -6.48 -21.44 13.18
N ASP A 56 -7.32 -21.04 12.21
CA ASP A 56 -8.66 -20.49 12.40
C ASP A 56 -8.70 -19.22 13.27
N LYS A 57 -7.75 -18.29 13.04
CA LYS A 57 -7.66 -17.01 13.74
C LYS A 57 -7.80 -15.83 12.77
N PRO A 58 -8.40 -14.70 13.20
CA PRO A 58 -8.27 -13.45 12.48
C PRO A 58 -6.80 -13.19 12.16
N THR A 59 -6.51 -12.71 10.96
CA THR A 59 -5.13 -12.59 10.49
C THR A 59 -4.84 -11.20 9.94
N LEU A 60 -3.76 -10.59 10.40
CA LEU A 60 -3.16 -9.41 9.82
C LEU A 60 -2.04 -9.83 8.87
N VAL A 61 -2.08 -9.36 7.63
CA VAL A 61 -1.00 -9.54 6.65
C VAL A 61 -0.40 -8.17 6.35
N LEU A 62 0.87 -7.96 6.71
CA LEU A 62 1.60 -6.72 6.47
C LEU A 62 2.46 -6.82 5.22
N ALA A 63 2.38 -5.81 4.35
CA ALA A 63 3.22 -5.66 3.17
C ALA A 63 3.85 -4.26 3.11
N HIS A 64 5.08 -4.17 2.63
CA HIS A 64 5.84 -2.92 2.64
C HIS A 64 5.39 -1.87 1.59
N ASN A 65 4.57 -2.26 0.61
CA ASN A 65 4.09 -1.36 -0.44
C ASN A 65 2.63 -1.64 -0.84
N LYS A 66 1.95 -0.61 -1.40
CA LYS A 66 0.52 -0.68 -1.77
C LYS A 66 0.24 -1.68 -2.91
N THR A 67 1.16 -1.83 -3.86
CA THR A 67 0.99 -2.74 -5.01
C THR A 67 0.96 -4.20 -4.57
N LEU A 68 1.92 -4.62 -3.75
CA LEU A 68 1.99 -5.97 -3.18
C LEU A 68 0.81 -6.21 -2.23
N ALA A 69 0.45 -5.23 -1.40
CA ALA A 69 -0.73 -5.33 -0.54
C ALA A 69 -2.02 -5.57 -1.36
N ALA A 70 -2.20 -4.87 -2.49
CA ALA A 70 -3.34 -5.07 -3.37
C ALA A 70 -3.35 -6.47 -4.02
N GLN A 71 -2.18 -6.94 -4.49
CA GLN A 71 -2.02 -8.30 -5.03
C GLN A 71 -2.38 -9.37 -4.00
N LEU A 72 -1.83 -9.28 -2.79
CA LEU A 72 -2.13 -10.21 -1.70
C LEU A 72 -3.61 -10.16 -1.32
N ALA A 73 -4.22 -8.98 -1.24
CA ALA A 73 -5.65 -8.85 -0.94
C ALA A 73 -6.52 -9.54 -2.00
N GLN A 74 -6.14 -9.44 -3.28
CA GLN A 74 -6.82 -10.16 -4.35
C GLN A 74 -6.62 -11.67 -4.23
N GLU A 75 -5.39 -12.15 -4.05
CA GLU A 75 -5.09 -13.58 -3.87
C GLU A 75 -5.87 -14.17 -2.69
N TYR A 76 -5.89 -13.49 -1.54
CA TYR A 76 -6.66 -13.95 -0.39
C TYR A 76 -8.18 -13.94 -0.64
N ARG A 77 -8.73 -13.01 -1.43
CA ARG A 77 -10.16 -13.05 -1.82
C ARG A 77 -10.47 -14.25 -2.69
N GLU A 78 -9.57 -14.62 -3.60
CA GLU A 78 -9.72 -15.82 -4.44
C GLU A 78 -9.61 -17.10 -3.59
N PHE A 79 -8.74 -17.11 -2.58
CA PHE A 79 -8.62 -18.22 -1.63
C PHE A 79 -9.74 -18.29 -0.61
N PHE A 80 -10.35 -17.17 -0.22
CA PHE A 80 -11.39 -17.11 0.81
C PHE A 80 -12.63 -16.32 0.34
N PRO A 81 -13.35 -16.79 -0.69
CA PRO A 81 -14.46 -16.05 -1.28
C PRO A 81 -15.66 -15.88 -0.35
N GLU A 82 -15.77 -16.72 0.69
CA GLU A 82 -16.86 -16.68 1.69
C GLU A 82 -16.49 -15.91 2.97
N ASN A 83 -15.22 -15.57 3.18
CA ASN A 83 -14.74 -14.90 4.39
C ASN A 83 -14.45 -13.40 4.15
N ALA A 84 -14.24 -12.64 5.23
CA ALA A 84 -13.98 -11.22 5.15
C ALA A 84 -12.51 -10.91 4.86
N VAL A 85 -12.17 -10.72 3.58
CA VAL A 85 -10.83 -10.27 3.16
C VAL A 85 -10.85 -8.77 2.85
N HIS A 86 -10.24 -8.00 3.75
CA HIS A 86 -10.20 -6.55 3.69
C HIS A 86 -8.82 -6.00 3.34
N TYR A 87 -8.81 -4.74 2.92
CA TYR A 87 -7.64 -4.01 2.46
C TYR A 87 -7.49 -2.72 3.28
N PHE A 88 -6.33 -2.51 3.90
CA PHE A 88 -6.09 -1.39 4.81
C PHE A 88 -4.76 -0.69 4.52
N VAL A 89 -4.81 0.36 3.71
CA VAL A 89 -3.64 1.20 3.37
C VAL A 89 -3.94 2.67 3.62
N SER A 90 -2.95 3.53 3.44
CA SER A 90 -3.19 4.98 3.44
C SER A 90 -4.21 5.33 2.35
N TYR A 91 -5.31 5.95 2.79
CA TYR A 91 -6.36 6.53 1.95
C TYR A 91 -5.96 7.80 1.21
N TYR A 92 -4.71 8.26 1.32
CA TYR A 92 -4.25 9.40 0.55
C TYR A 92 -3.70 8.92 -0.81
N ASP A 93 -4.23 9.50 -1.88
CA ASP A 93 -3.67 9.40 -3.24
C ASP A 93 -2.42 10.27 -3.35
N TYR A 94 -2.50 11.48 -2.79
CA TYR A 94 -1.38 12.39 -2.60
C TYR A 94 -1.34 12.83 -1.14
N TYR A 95 -0.15 12.85 -0.54
CA TYR A 95 0.05 13.32 0.81
C TYR A 95 1.41 14.02 0.94
N GLN A 96 1.34 15.31 1.26
CA GLN A 96 2.47 16.11 1.67
C GLN A 96 2.29 16.46 3.15
N PRO A 97 3.18 15.98 4.03
CA PRO A 97 3.05 16.29 5.45
C PRO A 97 3.42 17.74 5.74
N GLU A 98 2.87 18.24 6.85
CA GLU A 98 3.35 19.47 7.47
C GLU A 98 4.83 19.30 7.87
N ALA A 99 5.68 20.26 7.47
CA ALA A 99 7.10 20.24 7.79
C ALA A 99 7.67 21.66 7.86
N TYR A 100 8.80 21.80 8.56
CA TYR A 100 9.56 23.05 8.60
C TYR A 100 11.03 22.78 8.32
N ILE A 101 11.59 23.51 7.35
CA ILE A 101 12.98 23.40 6.91
C ILE A 101 13.75 24.60 7.45
N ALA A 102 14.51 24.39 8.54
CA ALA A 102 15.16 25.47 9.28
C ALA A 102 16.20 26.25 8.46
N HIS A 103 16.98 25.58 7.61
CA HIS A 103 18.06 26.23 6.85
C HIS A 103 17.54 27.18 5.75
N SER A 104 16.30 27.00 5.29
CA SER A 104 15.65 27.83 4.28
C SER A 104 14.48 28.65 4.82
N ASP A 105 14.24 28.61 6.13
CA ASP A 105 13.07 29.20 6.81
C ASP A 105 11.75 28.92 6.06
N THR A 106 11.59 27.68 5.59
CA THR A 106 10.46 27.30 4.74
C THR A 106 9.49 26.43 5.54
N TYR A 107 8.29 26.96 5.76
CA TYR A 107 7.16 26.19 6.27
C TYR A 107 6.41 25.56 5.10
N ILE A 108 6.17 24.26 5.20
CA ILE A 108 5.45 23.45 4.22
C ILE A 108 4.10 23.10 4.83
N GLU A 109 3.03 23.55 4.17
CA GLU A 109 1.66 23.23 4.58
C GLU A 109 1.32 21.77 4.28
N LYS A 110 0.37 21.22 5.05
CA LYS A 110 -0.20 19.90 4.78
C LYS A 110 -1.10 20.01 3.55
N GLU A 111 -0.82 19.19 2.54
CA GLU A 111 -1.68 18.99 1.38
C GLU A 111 -1.99 17.51 1.26
N ALA A 112 -3.27 17.17 1.07
CA ALA A 112 -3.67 15.78 0.96
C ALA A 112 -4.90 15.63 0.08
N MET A 113 -4.93 14.56 -0.71
CA MET A 113 -6.08 14.15 -1.50
C MET A 113 -6.54 12.78 -1.02
N VAL A 114 -7.78 12.69 -0.52
CA VAL A 114 -8.35 11.46 0.02
C VAL A 114 -9.02 10.67 -1.10
N ASN A 115 -8.73 9.38 -1.14
CA ASN A 115 -9.38 8.40 -1.99
C ASN A 115 -10.58 7.80 -1.24
N ALA A 116 -11.79 8.16 -1.66
CA ALA A 116 -13.02 7.72 -1.02
C ALA A 116 -13.19 6.18 -1.02
N GLU A 117 -12.71 5.48 -2.06
CA GLU A 117 -12.82 4.03 -2.14
C GLU A 117 -11.87 3.33 -1.15
N ILE A 118 -10.65 3.85 -0.97
CA ILE A 118 -9.73 3.32 0.05
C ILE A 118 -10.25 3.63 1.46
N ASP A 119 -10.83 4.80 1.70
CA ASP A 119 -11.43 5.13 3.00
C ASP A 119 -12.58 4.18 3.34
N ARG A 120 -13.46 3.92 2.36
CA ARG A 120 -14.52 2.91 2.48
C ARG A 120 -13.97 1.53 2.86
N LEU A 121 -12.90 1.09 2.20
CA LEU A 121 -12.25 -0.19 2.50
C LEU A 121 -11.63 -0.22 3.90
N ARG A 122 -11.10 0.90 4.40
CA ARG A 122 -10.59 1.02 5.77
C ARG A 122 -11.71 0.89 6.80
N HIS A 123 -12.84 1.56 6.58
CA HIS A 123 -14.03 1.42 7.40
C HIS A 123 -14.56 -0.02 7.39
N ALA A 124 -14.61 -0.66 6.23
CA ALA A 124 -15.00 -2.06 6.12
C ALA A 124 -14.08 -2.98 6.93
N ALA A 125 -12.77 -2.73 6.91
CA ALA A 125 -11.79 -3.50 7.66
C ALA A 125 -11.99 -3.40 9.18
N THR A 126 -12.10 -2.18 9.71
CA THR A 126 -12.27 -1.96 11.16
C THR A 126 -13.60 -2.51 11.66
N GLN A 127 -14.68 -2.32 10.90
CA GLN A 127 -16.00 -2.85 11.27
C GLN A 127 -16.07 -4.38 11.19
N ALA A 128 -15.39 -5.00 10.22
CA ALA A 128 -15.33 -6.45 10.12
C ALA A 128 -14.67 -7.06 11.36
N LEU A 129 -13.58 -6.48 11.87
CA LEU A 129 -12.94 -6.98 13.10
C LEU A 129 -13.85 -6.93 14.33
N LEU A 130 -14.74 -5.94 14.40
CA LEU A 130 -15.67 -5.79 15.52
C LEU A 130 -16.91 -6.70 15.40
N THR A 131 -17.22 -7.19 14.20
CA THR A 131 -18.49 -7.89 13.93
C THR A 131 -18.35 -9.37 13.60
N ARG A 132 -17.17 -9.84 13.18
CA ARG A 132 -16.92 -11.24 12.78
C ARG A 132 -15.49 -11.67 13.07
N LYS A 133 -15.26 -13.00 13.09
CA LYS A 133 -13.97 -13.61 13.47
C LYS A 133 -13.15 -14.12 12.28
N ASP A 134 -13.79 -14.39 11.16
CA ASP A 134 -13.15 -14.85 9.91
C ASP A 134 -12.69 -13.68 9.05
N VAL A 135 -11.79 -12.86 9.63
CA VAL A 135 -11.26 -11.65 8.99
C VAL A 135 -9.78 -11.82 8.64
N ILE A 136 -9.44 -11.53 7.39
CA ILE A 136 -8.07 -11.32 6.95
C ILE A 136 -7.96 -9.85 6.54
N ILE A 137 -7.05 -9.10 7.16
CA ILE A 137 -6.74 -7.74 6.71
C ILE A 137 -5.36 -7.74 6.08
N VAL A 138 -5.30 -7.40 4.80
CA VAL A 138 -4.03 -7.08 4.14
C VAL A 138 -3.79 -5.59 4.27
N ALA A 139 -2.68 -5.22 4.91
CA ALA A 139 -2.38 -3.85 5.28
C ALA A 139 -0.97 -3.42 4.90
N SER A 140 -0.79 -2.11 4.69
CA SER A 140 0.54 -1.51 4.71
C SER A 140 0.94 -1.10 6.14
N VAL A 141 2.08 -0.43 6.31
CA VAL A 141 2.44 0.25 7.56
C VAL A 141 1.39 1.23 8.06
N SER A 142 0.35 1.56 7.29
CA SER A 142 -0.82 2.28 7.82
C SER A 142 -1.46 1.58 9.02
N ALA A 143 -1.28 0.26 9.19
CA ALA A 143 -1.78 -0.49 10.33
C ALA A 143 -1.24 -0.02 11.69
N ILE A 144 -0.04 0.59 11.71
CA ILE A 144 0.61 1.08 12.93
C ILE A 144 0.42 2.60 13.17
N TYR A 145 -0.39 3.26 12.34
CA TYR A 145 -0.75 4.67 12.52
C TYR A 145 -2.02 4.82 13.35
N GLY A 146 -2.14 5.99 13.98
CA GLY A 146 -3.27 6.36 14.83
C GLY A 146 -4.62 6.15 14.16
N LEU A 147 -5.54 5.53 14.91
CA LEU A 147 -6.97 5.41 14.67
C LEU A 147 -7.71 5.81 15.95
N GLY A 148 -9.01 6.10 15.83
CA GLY A 148 -9.85 6.28 17.02
C GLY A 148 -9.96 5.00 17.84
N SER A 149 -10.27 5.15 19.13
CA SER A 149 -10.44 4.03 20.05
C SER A 149 -11.49 3.03 19.54
N PRO A 150 -11.18 1.73 19.45
CA PRO A 150 -12.15 0.72 19.02
C PRO A 150 -13.36 0.65 19.96
N GLU A 151 -13.15 0.85 21.27
CA GLU A 151 -14.25 0.86 22.23
C GLU A 151 -15.21 2.02 21.99
N GLN A 152 -14.68 3.22 21.69
CA GLN A 152 -15.54 4.37 21.39
C GLN A 152 -16.23 4.21 20.04
N TYR A 153 -15.49 3.70 19.05
CA TYR A 153 -16.04 3.40 17.73
C TYR A 153 -17.18 2.38 17.80
N GLU A 154 -17.05 1.37 18.67
CA GLU A 154 -18.11 0.42 18.96
C GLU A 154 -19.23 1.04 19.80
N LYS A 155 -18.96 1.76 20.90
CA LYS A 155 -20.00 2.34 21.79
C LYS A 155 -20.96 3.27 21.07
N VAL A 156 -20.50 3.96 20.03
CA VAL A 156 -21.27 5.00 19.33
C VAL A 156 -22.07 4.42 18.13
N HIS A 157 -22.04 3.12 17.90
CA HIS A 157 -22.83 2.52 16.81
C HIS A 157 -24.35 2.70 17.02
N VAL A 158 -25.08 2.80 15.91
CA VAL A 158 -26.55 2.80 15.89
C VAL A 158 -27.04 1.39 15.53
N LYS A 159 -27.70 0.73 16.49
CA LYS A 159 -28.35 -0.56 16.25
C LYS A 159 -29.76 -0.35 15.71
N LEU A 160 -30.03 -0.88 14.53
CA LEU A 160 -31.35 -0.91 13.91
C LEU A 160 -31.95 -2.30 14.07
N VAL A 161 -33.20 -2.38 14.51
CA VAL A 161 -33.93 -3.64 14.67
C VAL A 161 -35.36 -3.46 14.16
N LYS A 162 -35.83 -4.39 13.33
CA LYS A 162 -37.21 -4.42 12.85
C LYS A 162 -38.17 -4.52 14.04
N GLY A 163 -39.20 -3.68 14.05
CA GLY A 163 -40.19 -3.56 15.11
C GLY A 163 -39.79 -2.66 16.29
N ALA A 164 -38.57 -2.13 16.33
CA ALA A 164 -38.14 -1.22 17.39
C ALA A 164 -38.91 0.11 17.33
N GLU A 165 -39.22 0.67 18.50
CA GLU A 165 -39.82 1.99 18.67
C GLU A 165 -38.75 3.06 18.41
N GLU A 166 -38.77 3.60 17.20
CA GLU A 166 -37.83 4.59 16.72
C GLU A 166 -38.52 5.45 15.66
N SER A 167 -38.69 6.74 15.95
CA SER A 167 -39.23 7.68 14.98
C SER A 167 -38.18 8.06 13.95
N ARG A 168 -38.63 8.40 12.73
CA ARG A 168 -37.73 8.85 11.66
C ARG A 168 -36.85 10.03 12.08
N ALA A 169 -37.42 11.00 12.79
CA ALA A 169 -36.69 12.18 13.24
C ALA A 169 -35.65 11.85 14.32
N ALA A 170 -35.93 10.86 15.19
CA ALA A 170 -34.96 10.36 16.15
C ALA A 170 -33.80 9.65 15.46
N LEU A 171 -34.09 8.78 14.47
CA LEU A 171 -33.04 8.08 13.74
C LEU A 171 -32.14 9.04 12.93
N ILE A 172 -32.71 10.06 12.28
CA ILE A 172 -31.90 11.08 11.59
C ILE A 172 -30.94 11.77 12.56
N ARG A 173 -31.41 12.17 13.75
CA ARG A 173 -30.54 12.79 14.77
C ARG A 173 -29.43 11.86 15.24
N LYS A 174 -29.73 10.57 15.42
CA LYS A 174 -28.72 9.56 15.77
C LYS A 174 -27.66 9.42 14.68
N LEU A 175 -28.08 9.30 13.42
CA LEU A 175 -27.15 9.17 12.29
C LEU A 175 -26.28 10.43 12.10
N VAL A 176 -26.87 11.62 12.19
CA VAL A 176 -26.10 12.88 12.17
C VAL A 176 -25.12 12.97 13.34
N GLY A 177 -25.53 12.49 14.52
CA GLY A 177 -24.66 12.41 15.71
C GLY A 177 -23.45 11.50 15.52
N ILE A 178 -23.49 10.57 14.56
CA ILE A 178 -22.37 9.70 14.19
C ILE A 178 -21.73 10.10 12.85
N TYR A 179 -21.81 11.40 12.53
CA TYR A 179 -21.19 12.10 11.40
C TYR A 179 -21.77 11.79 10.02
N PHE A 180 -23.00 11.30 9.93
CA PHE A 180 -23.66 11.25 8.62
C PHE A 180 -24.11 12.65 8.18
N GLU A 181 -23.97 12.92 6.90
CA GLU A 181 -24.39 14.18 6.30
C GLU A 181 -25.75 14.07 5.63
N ARG A 182 -26.60 15.07 5.85
CA ARG A 182 -27.92 15.10 5.19
C ARG A 182 -27.79 15.67 3.80
N THR A 183 -28.30 14.96 2.82
CA THR A 183 -28.36 15.41 1.42
C THR A 183 -29.79 15.37 0.88
N ASN A 184 -30.05 16.19 -0.13
CA ASN A 184 -31.26 16.13 -0.96
C ASN A 184 -30.98 15.52 -2.34
N ALA A 185 -29.72 15.19 -2.63
CA ALA A 185 -29.27 14.63 -3.90
C ALA A 185 -29.19 13.09 -3.83
N ASP A 186 -28.40 12.50 -4.72
CA ASP A 186 -28.04 11.10 -4.63
C ASP A 186 -27.15 10.83 -3.42
N LEU A 187 -27.25 9.59 -2.92
CA LEU A 187 -26.58 9.17 -1.70
C LEU A 187 -25.17 8.69 -2.03
N GLU A 188 -24.19 9.34 -1.43
CA GLU A 188 -22.83 8.83 -1.30
C GLU A 188 -22.61 8.18 0.06
N PRO A 189 -21.54 7.37 0.23
CA PRO A 189 -21.21 6.78 1.53
C PRO A 189 -21.09 7.85 2.63
N GLY A 190 -21.71 7.59 3.78
CA GLY A 190 -21.79 8.54 4.90
C GLY A 190 -22.91 9.57 4.78
N GLN A 191 -23.78 9.47 3.76
CA GLN A 191 -24.91 10.39 3.60
C GLN A 191 -26.25 9.74 3.91
N LEU A 192 -27.23 10.59 4.26
CA LEU A 192 -28.61 10.21 4.50
C LEU A 192 -29.59 11.19 3.84
N ARG A 193 -30.77 10.70 3.48
CA ARG A 193 -31.89 11.51 2.96
C ARG A 193 -33.22 10.95 3.39
N ALA A 194 -34.18 11.83 3.64
CA ALA A 194 -35.55 11.45 3.93
C ALA A 194 -36.38 11.42 2.64
N VAL A 195 -37.12 10.35 2.40
CA VAL A 195 -37.98 10.18 1.21
C VAL A 195 -39.37 9.74 1.66
N GLY A 196 -40.37 10.63 1.59
CA GLY A 196 -41.74 10.29 2.02
C GLY A 196 -41.81 9.90 3.49
N ASN A 197 -42.24 8.66 3.80
CA ASN A 197 -42.24 8.07 5.15
C ASN A 197 -41.01 7.16 5.39
N MET A 198 -39.99 7.23 4.54
CA MET A 198 -38.79 6.40 4.60
C MET A 198 -37.55 7.24 4.90
N LEU A 199 -36.52 6.57 5.39
CA LEU A 199 -35.17 7.10 5.51
C LEU A 199 -34.25 6.24 4.65
N GLU A 200 -33.48 6.86 3.75
CA GLU A 200 -32.42 6.19 3.01
C GLU A 200 -31.08 6.72 3.48
N PHE A 201 -30.09 5.85 3.66
CA PHE A 201 -28.72 6.24 3.93
C PHE A 201 -27.74 5.22 3.35
N MET A 202 -26.50 5.62 3.13
CA MET A 202 -25.44 4.73 2.66
C MET A 202 -24.34 4.63 3.73
N PRO A 203 -24.11 3.46 4.35
CA PRO A 203 -22.99 3.28 5.28
C PRO A 203 -21.63 3.54 4.62
N VAL A 204 -20.63 3.91 5.42
CA VAL A 204 -19.27 4.18 4.92
C VAL A 204 -18.47 2.93 4.58
N ASN A 205 -18.90 1.73 4.99
CA ASN A 205 -18.19 0.48 4.74
C ASN A 205 -18.60 -0.20 3.42
N GLU A 206 -19.79 0.07 2.90
CA GLU A 206 -20.34 -0.64 1.74
C GLU A 206 -21.14 0.28 0.81
N ARG A 207 -21.13 -0.03 -0.50
CA ARG A 207 -21.91 0.68 -1.51
C ARG A 207 -23.31 0.07 -1.61
N SER A 208 -24.09 0.20 -0.55
CA SER A 208 -25.47 -0.29 -0.52
C SER A 208 -26.35 0.72 0.21
N ILE A 209 -27.52 1.00 -0.35
CA ILE A 209 -28.46 1.94 0.25
C ILE A 209 -29.31 1.18 1.26
N PHE A 210 -29.27 1.60 2.52
CA PHE A 210 -30.17 1.15 3.55
C PHE A 210 -31.42 2.01 3.50
N ARG A 211 -32.55 1.38 3.17
CA ARG A 211 -33.88 1.98 3.21
C ARG A 211 -34.62 1.47 4.45
N ILE A 212 -34.94 2.39 5.34
CA ILE A 212 -35.72 2.15 6.55
C ILE A 212 -37.15 2.62 6.29
N ARG A 213 -38.10 1.69 6.34
CA ARG A 213 -39.53 2.00 6.28
C ARG A 213 -40.07 2.12 7.69
N PHE A 214 -40.89 3.13 7.93
CA PHE A 214 -41.52 3.38 9.22
C PHE A 214 -43.03 3.15 9.14
N ASP A 215 -43.57 2.59 10.21
CA ASP A 215 -45.01 2.56 10.49
C ASP A 215 -45.22 3.29 11.82
N GLU A 216 -45.87 4.45 11.75
CA GLU A 216 -45.93 5.42 12.86
C GLU A 216 -44.53 5.72 13.43
N ASP A 217 -44.26 5.33 14.69
CA ASP A 217 -42.99 5.48 15.38
C ASP A 217 -42.22 4.16 15.53
N ARG A 218 -42.38 3.22 14.58
CA ARG A 218 -41.69 1.93 14.58
C ARG A 218 -41.00 1.64 13.25
N ILE A 219 -39.85 0.95 13.32
CA ILE A 219 -39.17 0.43 12.13
C ILE A 219 -39.96 -0.76 11.57
N ALA A 220 -40.60 -0.58 10.43
CA ALA A 220 -41.38 -1.63 9.76
C ALA A 220 -40.49 -2.60 8.96
N ALA A 221 -39.47 -2.08 8.28
CA ALA A 221 -38.54 -2.89 7.48
C ALA A 221 -37.16 -2.22 7.36
N ILE A 222 -36.12 -3.05 7.22
CA ILE A 222 -34.75 -2.64 6.95
C ILE A 222 -34.33 -3.32 5.63
N GLU A 223 -34.28 -2.54 4.56
CA GLU A 223 -34.02 -3.01 3.21
C GLU A 223 -32.66 -2.52 2.74
N CYS A 224 -31.89 -3.38 2.08
CA CYS A 224 -30.67 -3.00 1.38
C CYS A 224 -30.96 -2.99 -0.13
N LEU A 225 -30.55 -1.91 -0.78
CA LEU A 225 -30.77 -1.69 -2.21
C LEU A 225 -29.44 -1.50 -2.92
N ASP A 226 -29.39 -1.94 -4.17
CA ASP A 226 -28.32 -1.58 -5.08
C ASP A 226 -28.35 -0.06 -5.34
N PRO A 227 -27.21 0.65 -5.23
CA PRO A 227 -27.18 2.11 -5.32
C PRO A 227 -27.57 2.66 -6.69
N VAL A 228 -27.38 1.88 -7.76
CA VAL A 228 -27.63 2.30 -9.15
C VAL A 228 -29.03 1.89 -9.60
N SER A 229 -29.30 0.59 -9.63
CA SER A 229 -30.57 0.03 -10.10
C SER A 229 -31.72 0.22 -9.12
N ARG A 230 -31.42 0.52 -7.84
CA ARG A 230 -32.37 0.56 -6.73
C ARG A 230 -33.11 -0.76 -6.49
N ALA A 231 -32.61 -1.85 -7.08
CA ALA A 231 -33.16 -3.18 -6.86
C ALA A 231 -32.96 -3.61 -5.41
N LEU A 232 -33.97 -4.24 -4.82
CA LEU A 232 -33.87 -4.83 -3.49
C LEU A 232 -32.89 -6.00 -3.53
N THR A 233 -31.80 -5.90 -2.76
CA THR A 233 -30.77 -6.95 -2.70
C THR A 233 -31.01 -7.89 -1.52
N LYS A 234 -31.33 -7.34 -0.35
CA LYS A 234 -31.66 -8.12 0.86
C LYS A 234 -32.58 -7.31 1.79
N GLU A 235 -33.41 -8.02 2.57
CA GLU A 235 -34.08 -7.47 3.76
C GLU A 235 -33.45 -8.12 5.00
N VAL A 236 -33.20 -7.33 6.04
CA VAL A 236 -32.53 -7.80 7.26
C VAL A 236 -33.37 -7.46 8.50
N ASP A 237 -33.30 -8.32 9.52
CA ASP A 237 -34.02 -8.07 10.78
C ASP A 237 -33.30 -7.06 11.69
N SER A 238 -31.98 -6.96 11.53
CA SER A 238 -31.16 -6.01 12.28
C SER A 238 -29.90 -5.60 11.53
N ALA A 239 -29.39 -4.41 11.83
CA ALA A 239 -28.14 -3.90 11.29
C ALA A 239 -27.42 -3.02 12.32
N PHE A 240 -26.09 -3.03 12.28
CA PHE A 240 -25.24 -2.15 13.08
C PHE A 240 -24.63 -1.09 12.17
N ILE A 241 -24.95 0.19 12.43
CA ILE A 241 -24.46 1.32 11.64
C ILE A 241 -23.37 2.02 12.44
N PHE A 242 -22.15 1.97 11.95
CA PHE A 242 -20.99 2.57 12.60
C PHE A 242 -20.80 4.04 12.18
N PRO A 243 -20.04 4.82 12.97
CA PRO A 243 -19.74 6.21 12.65
C PRO A 243 -19.05 6.38 11.29
N ALA A 244 -19.40 7.47 10.60
CA ALA A 244 -18.85 7.82 9.29
C ALA A 244 -17.40 8.34 9.34
N LYS A 245 -16.81 8.44 10.54
CA LYS A 245 -15.41 8.81 10.77
C LYS A 245 -14.81 7.89 11.82
N HIS A 246 -13.53 7.51 11.68
CA HIS A 246 -12.83 6.70 12.69
C HIS A 246 -12.58 7.44 14.01
N PHE A 247 -12.41 8.76 13.94
CA PHE A 247 -12.20 9.60 15.12
C PHE A 247 -13.53 10.18 15.56
N VAL A 248 -14.03 9.68 16.68
CA VAL A 248 -15.28 10.09 17.30
C VAL A 248 -14.94 10.63 18.68
N THR A 249 -15.35 11.86 18.95
CA THR A 249 -15.13 12.52 20.25
C THR A 249 -16.44 13.10 20.72
N ASN A 250 -16.86 12.74 21.94
CA ASN A 250 -18.07 13.31 22.52
C ASN A 250 -17.82 14.75 23.00
N GLU A 251 -18.90 15.45 23.37
CA GLU A 251 -18.83 16.86 23.77
C GLU A 251 -18.04 17.07 25.07
N ASP A 252 -18.17 16.18 26.04
CA ASP A 252 -17.47 16.25 27.33
C ASP A 252 -15.96 16.08 27.15
N GLU A 253 -15.53 15.10 26.34
CA GLU A 253 -14.14 14.84 25.97
C GLU A 253 -13.54 16.03 25.21
N ARG A 254 -14.29 16.62 24.28
CA ARG A 254 -13.87 17.83 23.55
C ARG A 254 -13.64 19.00 24.51
N ASN A 255 -14.54 19.21 25.47
CA ASN A 255 -14.42 20.28 26.45
C ASN A 255 -13.20 20.09 27.36
N ARG A 256 -12.96 18.86 27.83
CA ARG A 256 -11.74 18.49 28.57
C ARG A 256 -10.48 18.76 27.75
N ALA A 257 -10.42 18.24 26.52
CA ALA A 257 -9.28 18.38 25.63
C ALA A 257 -8.91 19.86 25.37
N VAL A 258 -9.92 20.72 25.21
CA VAL A 258 -9.73 22.17 25.03
C VAL A 258 -9.02 22.80 26.23
N GLU A 259 -9.37 22.42 27.47
CA GLU A 259 -8.70 22.95 28.66
C GLU A 259 -7.29 22.35 28.82
N ASP A 260 -7.10 21.06 28.51
CA ASP A 260 -5.78 20.41 28.52
C ASP A 260 -4.81 21.06 27.51
N ILE A 261 -5.29 21.40 26.31
CA ILE A 261 -4.50 22.09 25.26
C ILE A 261 -4.09 23.49 25.71
N LYS A 262 -4.97 24.23 26.39
CA LYS A 262 -4.62 25.56 26.92
C LYS A 262 -3.55 25.47 27.99
N ALA A 263 -3.66 24.51 28.91
CA ALA A 263 -2.67 24.31 29.95
C ALA A 263 -1.29 23.99 29.35
N GLU A 264 -1.24 23.10 28.34
CA GLU A 264 0.01 22.80 27.62
C GLU A 264 0.56 24.02 26.86
N LEU A 265 -0.32 24.84 26.27
CA LEU A 265 0.08 26.08 25.61
C LEU A 265 0.72 27.05 26.61
N GLU A 266 0.14 27.24 27.79
CA GLU A 266 0.70 28.13 28.82
C GLU A 266 2.09 27.68 29.28
N GLU A 267 2.27 26.37 29.51
CA GLU A 267 3.57 25.79 29.85
C GLU A 267 4.60 26.01 28.74
N GLN A 268 4.22 25.73 27.49
CA GLN A 268 5.11 25.88 26.34
C GLN A 268 5.49 27.35 26.10
N LEU A 269 4.56 28.30 26.31
CA LEU A 269 4.86 29.73 26.24
C LEU A 269 5.82 30.17 27.35
N ALA A 270 5.67 29.66 28.58
CA ALA A 270 6.60 29.93 29.66
C ALA A 270 8.00 29.37 29.36
N LYS A 271 8.08 28.19 28.73
CA LYS A 271 9.35 27.62 28.25
C LYS A 271 10.02 28.50 27.19
N PHE A 272 9.31 28.86 26.11
CA PHE A 272 9.89 29.68 25.06
C PHE A 272 10.33 31.07 25.54
N LYS A 273 9.59 31.68 26.47
CA LYS A 273 10.01 32.95 27.10
C LYS A 273 11.31 32.80 27.90
N ARG A 274 11.48 31.70 28.66
CA ARG A 274 12.73 31.42 29.39
C ARG A 274 13.91 31.15 28.46
N GLU A 275 13.66 30.59 27.27
CA GLU A 275 14.67 30.32 26.24
C GLU A 275 14.90 31.51 25.29
N GLU A 276 14.28 32.67 25.55
CA GLU A 276 14.35 33.88 24.69
C GLU A 276 13.84 33.67 23.24
N LYS A 277 13.03 32.63 23.01
CA LYS A 277 12.42 32.27 21.72
C LYS A 277 11.08 32.98 21.51
N LEU A 278 11.13 34.32 21.39
CA LEU A 278 9.93 35.16 21.34
C LEU A 278 9.10 34.96 20.06
N LEU A 279 9.76 34.66 18.92
CA LEU A 279 9.08 34.43 17.65
C LEU A 279 8.27 33.12 17.69
N GLU A 280 8.87 32.06 18.19
CA GLU A 280 8.25 30.74 18.37
C GLU A 280 7.08 30.83 19.35
N ALA A 281 7.23 31.59 20.44
CA ALA A 281 6.17 31.82 21.41
C ALA A 281 4.94 32.52 20.77
N GLU A 282 5.15 33.58 20.00
CA GLU A 282 4.05 34.28 19.34
C GLU A 282 3.39 33.41 18.26
N ARG A 283 4.20 32.66 17.51
CA ARG A 283 3.74 31.72 16.48
C ARG A 283 2.82 30.65 17.06
N ILE A 284 3.27 29.95 18.12
CA ILE A 284 2.48 28.85 18.70
C ILE A 284 1.22 29.37 19.37
N LYS A 285 1.29 30.54 20.02
CA LYS A 285 0.14 31.20 20.63
C LYS A 285 -0.94 31.50 19.60
N ARG A 286 -0.58 32.20 18.52
CA ARG A 286 -1.55 32.60 17.48
C ARG A 286 -2.22 31.38 16.86
N ARG A 287 -1.44 30.37 16.50
CA ARG A 287 -1.96 29.16 15.86
C ARG A 287 -2.87 28.35 16.80
N THR A 288 -2.41 28.07 18.02
CA THR A 288 -3.16 27.24 18.96
C THR A 288 -4.47 27.91 19.39
N LEU A 289 -4.48 29.23 19.61
CA LEU A 289 -5.71 29.95 19.96
C LEU A 289 -6.72 29.97 18.80
N HIS A 290 -6.25 30.08 17.56
CA HIS A 290 -7.09 29.96 16.37
C HIS A 290 -7.70 28.55 16.25
N ASP A 291 -6.87 27.52 16.42
CA ASP A 291 -7.33 26.12 16.37
C ASP A 291 -8.36 25.83 17.48
N LEU A 292 -8.13 26.32 18.70
CA LEU A 292 -9.08 26.20 19.82
C LEU A 292 -10.40 26.93 19.58
N ALA A 293 -10.39 28.08 18.89
CA ALA A 293 -11.61 28.80 18.54
C ALA A 293 -12.46 27.96 17.57
N LEU A 294 -11.85 27.42 16.51
CA LEU A 294 -12.54 26.57 15.52
C LEU A 294 -13.06 25.27 16.13
N ILE A 295 -12.28 24.62 17.02
CA ILE A 295 -12.71 23.42 17.74
C ILE A 295 -13.95 23.69 18.60
N ARG A 296 -14.05 24.88 19.21
CA ARG A 296 -15.21 25.26 20.05
C ARG A 296 -16.45 25.58 19.23
N GLU A 297 -16.29 26.32 18.13
CA GLU A 297 -17.42 26.80 17.32
C GLU A 297 -17.97 25.72 16.37
N ILE A 298 -17.09 24.96 15.74
CA ILE A 298 -17.43 24.05 14.63
C ILE A 298 -17.15 22.58 15.01
N GLY A 299 -16.42 22.33 16.11
CA GLY A 299 -16.02 20.97 16.51
C GLY A 299 -14.84 20.42 15.71
N TYR A 300 -14.19 21.23 14.87
CA TYR A 300 -13.14 20.80 13.95
C TYR A 300 -12.15 21.92 13.62
N THR A 301 -10.89 21.57 13.36
CA THR A 301 -9.87 22.46 12.76
C THR A 301 -9.01 21.66 11.78
N SER A 302 -8.36 22.34 10.84
CA SER A 302 -7.38 21.69 9.96
C SER A 302 -6.16 21.24 10.77
N GLY A 303 -5.77 19.98 10.61
CA GLY A 303 -4.67 19.41 11.40
C GLY A 303 -5.07 19.02 12.82
N ILE A 304 -6.36 18.81 13.10
CA ILE A 304 -6.89 18.40 14.41
C ILE A 304 -6.19 17.16 14.98
N GLU A 305 -5.65 16.28 14.12
CA GLU A 305 -4.89 15.10 14.53
C GLU A 305 -3.67 15.43 15.40
N ASN A 306 -3.11 16.65 15.29
CA ASN A 306 -1.99 17.08 16.14
C ASN A 306 -2.38 17.25 17.61
N TYR A 307 -3.68 17.23 17.92
CA TYR A 307 -4.23 17.29 19.27
C TYR A 307 -4.80 15.94 19.73
N SER A 308 -4.58 14.85 18.97
CA SER A 308 -5.23 13.55 19.20
C SER A 308 -5.06 13.02 20.63
N ARG A 309 -3.86 13.15 21.22
CA ARG A 309 -3.63 12.76 22.63
C ARG A 309 -4.61 13.41 23.60
N HIS A 310 -4.86 14.71 23.44
CA HIS A 310 -5.75 15.46 24.33
C HIS A 310 -7.19 14.99 24.20
N PHE A 311 -7.64 14.77 22.96
CA PHE A 311 -8.97 14.23 22.66
C PHE A 311 -9.15 12.82 23.22
N ASP A 312 -8.16 11.96 23.07
CA ASP A 312 -8.20 10.59 23.62
C ASP A 312 -8.09 10.56 25.15
N GLY A 313 -7.54 11.63 25.76
CA GLY A 313 -7.24 11.64 27.21
C GLY A 313 -6.07 10.75 27.60
N ARG A 314 -5.20 10.46 26.63
CA ARG A 314 -3.97 9.68 26.83
C ARG A 314 -2.92 10.45 27.61
N ALA A 315 -2.08 9.74 28.36
CA ALA A 315 -0.90 10.31 28.98
C ALA A 315 0.15 10.71 27.92
N ALA A 316 1.04 11.65 28.27
CA ALA A 316 2.15 12.02 27.40
C ALA A 316 3.05 10.82 27.10
N GLY A 317 3.40 10.60 25.84
CA GLY A 317 4.19 9.46 25.38
C GLY A 317 3.41 8.15 25.20
N GLU A 318 2.18 8.03 25.72
CA GLU A 318 1.35 6.84 25.55
C GLU A 318 1.07 6.57 24.06
N PRO A 319 1.18 5.33 23.57
CA PRO A 319 0.93 5.01 22.16
C PRO A 319 -0.52 5.28 21.75
N PRO A 320 -0.77 5.68 20.50
CA PRO A 320 -2.14 5.80 20.00
C PRO A 320 -2.77 4.42 19.77
N HIS A 321 -4.09 4.39 19.73
CA HIS A 321 -4.81 3.25 19.17
C HIS A 321 -4.48 3.13 17.68
N THR A 322 -4.38 1.90 17.20
CA THR A 322 -4.06 1.61 15.79
C THR A 322 -4.96 0.50 15.28
N LEU A 323 -4.76 0.01 14.04
CA LEU A 323 -5.50 -1.14 13.55
C LEU A 323 -5.32 -2.37 14.47
N LEU A 324 -4.14 -2.51 15.09
CA LEU A 324 -3.86 -3.62 16.02
C LEU A 324 -4.82 -3.63 17.21
N SER A 325 -5.26 -2.46 17.66
CA SER A 325 -6.21 -2.33 18.77
C SER A 325 -7.61 -2.87 18.43
N TYR A 326 -7.96 -2.95 17.13
CA TYR A 326 -9.25 -3.49 16.67
C TYR A 326 -9.23 -5.01 16.56
N PHE A 327 -8.06 -5.65 16.51
CA PHE A 327 -7.98 -7.11 16.48
C PHE A 327 -8.40 -7.71 17.82
N PRO A 328 -8.86 -8.97 17.84
CA PRO A 328 -9.23 -9.63 19.10
C PRO A 328 -8.04 -9.77 20.05
N HIS A 329 -8.33 -9.58 21.34
CA HIS A 329 -7.39 -9.78 22.44
C HIS A 329 -7.93 -10.84 23.41
N LYS A 330 -7.02 -11.58 24.04
CA LYS A 330 -7.34 -12.47 25.15
C LYS A 330 -7.68 -11.65 26.40
N LYS A 331 -8.20 -12.34 27.43
CA LYS A 331 -8.57 -11.73 28.71
C LYS A 331 -7.40 -11.05 29.45
N ASP A 332 -6.18 -11.47 29.19
CA ASP A 332 -4.96 -10.88 29.75
C ASP A 332 -4.44 -9.67 28.96
N GLY A 333 -5.15 -9.26 27.90
CA GLY A 333 -4.76 -8.15 27.02
C GLY A 333 -3.78 -8.55 25.91
N SER A 334 -3.33 -9.81 25.85
CA SER A 334 -2.46 -10.28 24.76
C SER A 334 -3.25 -10.48 23.46
N ALA A 335 -2.59 -10.29 22.32
CA ALA A 335 -3.18 -10.48 21.00
C ALA A 335 -3.73 -11.91 20.79
N ASP A 336 -4.96 -12.03 20.28
CA ASP A 336 -5.59 -13.29 19.87
C ASP A 336 -5.85 -13.35 18.36
N PHE A 337 -4.82 -13.03 17.60
CA PHE A 337 -4.81 -13.05 16.14
C PHE A 337 -3.44 -13.53 15.63
N LEU A 338 -3.38 -13.87 14.35
CA LEU A 338 -2.13 -14.22 13.66
C LEU A 338 -1.61 -13.01 12.90
N THR A 339 -0.30 -12.76 12.99
CA THR A 339 0.36 -11.76 12.15
C THR A 339 1.23 -12.45 11.10
N VAL A 340 1.10 -12.05 9.85
CA VAL A 340 1.96 -12.47 8.75
C VAL A 340 2.66 -11.23 8.22
N ILE A 341 3.98 -11.26 8.12
CA ILE A 341 4.77 -10.15 7.57
C ILE A 341 5.40 -10.60 6.26
N ASP A 342 4.87 -10.10 5.15
CA ASP A 342 5.34 -10.44 3.81
C ASP A 342 6.52 -9.60 3.36
N GLU A 343 7.44 -10.24 2.64
CA GLU A 343 8.77 -9.72 2.32
C GLU A 343 9.44 -9.10 3.57
N SER A 344 9.47 -9.88 4.65
CA SER A 344 9.78 -9.42 6.01
C SER A 344 11.08 -8.61 6.14
N HIS A 345 12.13 -8.99 5.41
CA HIS A 345 13.40 -8.31 5.38
C HIS A 345 13.32 -6.80 5.04
N VAL A 346 12.31 -6.39 4.26
CA VAL A 346 11.97 -4.98 4.02
C VAL A 346 10.91 -4.48 4.98
N THR A 347 9.82 -5.23 5.13
CA THR A 347 8.64 -4.78 5.90
C THR A 347 8.96 -4.54 7.38
N VAL A 348 9.75 -5.41 8.02
CA VAL A 348 10.21 -5.24 9.42
C VAL A 348 11.03 -3.97 9.57
N SER A 349 12.01 -3.76 8.69
CA SER A 349 12.86 -2.57 8.68
C SER A 349 12.04 -1.29 8.47
N GLN A 350 11.06 -1.33 7.57
CA GLN A 350 10.16 -0.20 7.30
C GLN A 350 9.32 0.15 8.53
N ILE A 351 8.74 -0.84 9.20
CA ILE A 351 7.97 -0.64 10.45
C ILE A 351 8.85 0.06 11.49
N GLY A 352 10.08 -0.41 11.69
CA GLY A 352 11.03 0.23 12.62
C GLY A 352 11.42 1.67 12.26
N GLY A 353 11.39 2.02 10.97
CA GLY A 353 11.74 3.35 10.49
C GLY A 353 10.63 4.41 10.62
N MET A 354 9.36 4.01 10.71
CA MET A 354 8.23 4.95 10.60
C MET A 354 8.20 5.98 11.74
N PHE A 355 8.45 5.55 12.98
CA PHE A 355 8.45 6.44 14.15
C PHE A 355 9.58 7.47 14.10
N ALA A 356 10.81 7.05 13.78
CA ALA A 356 11.96 7.95 13.74
C ALA A 356 11.79 9.08 12.72
N GLY A 357 11.25 8.75 11.53
CA GLY A 357 10.94 9.74 10.49
C GLY A 357 9.85 10.73 10.91
N ASP A 358 8.74 10.24 11.50
CA ASP A 358 7.66 11.10 12.00
C ASP A 358 8.14 12.01 13.14
N ARG A 359 8.92 11.46 14.06
CA ARG A 359 9.48 12.17 15.22
C ARG A 359 10.41 13.29 14.79
N SER A 360 11.37 13.01 13.92
CA SER A 360 12.31 14.02 13.41
C SER A 360 11.59 15.19 12.73
N ARG A 361 10.57 14.90 11.89
CA ARG A 361 9.77 15.95 11.23
C ARG A 361 9.04 16.83 12.24
N LYS A 362 8.43 16.22 13.27
CA LYS A 362 7.66 16.95 14.29
C LYS A 362 8.52 17.67 15.31
N ASP A 363 9.71 17.16 15.62
CA ASP A 363 10.65 17.86 16.50
C ASP A 363 10.98 19.24 15.92
N MET A 364 11.23 19.34 14.61
CA MET A 364 11.43 20.62 13.93
C MET A 364 10.20 21.55 14.05
N LEU A 365 8.98 21.03 13.91
CA LEU A 365 7.77 21.83 14.05
C LEU A 365 7.59 22.34 15.49
N VAL A 366 7.86 21.51 16.49
CA VAL A 366 7.70 21.87 17.90
C VAL A 366 8.80 22.82 18.35
N GLU A 367 10.05 22.57 17.99
CA GLU A 367 11.19 23.42 18.35
C GLU A 367 11.06 24.84 17.82
N HIS A 368 10.44 24.99 16.65
CA HIS A 368 10.18 26.28 16.01
C HIS A 368 8.75 26.78 16.22
N GLY A 369 8.00 26.28 17.21
CA GLY A 369 6.72 26.85 17.63
C GLY A 369 5.58 26.77 16.59
N PHE A 370 5.63 25.82 15.66
CA PHE A 370 4.52 25.53 14.74
C PHE A 370 3.47 24.59 15.35
N ARG A 371 3.89 23.72 16.28
CA ARG A 371 3.01 22.76 16.99
C ARG A 371 3.37 22.64 18.47
N LEU A 372 2.40 22.24 19.28
CA LEU A 372 2.61 21.94 20.70
C LEU A 372 3.40 20.62 20.87
N PRO A 373 4.06 20.40 22.02
CA PRO A 373 4.75 19.14 22.29
C PRO A 373 3.89 17.89 22.11
N SER A 374 2.60 17.95 22.46
CA SER A 374 1.60 16.89 22.25
C SER A 374 1.47 16.40 20.81
N ALA A 375 1.83 17.19 19.80
CA ALA A 375 1.80 16.74 18.41
C ALA A 375 2.72 15.52 18.16
N ARG A 376 3.77 15.35 18.98
CA ARG A 376 4.65 14.17 18.97
C ARG A 376 3.93 12.88 19.33
N ASP A 377 2.83 12.97 20.08
CA ASP A 377 2.04 11.83 20.53
C ASP A 377 1.01 11.37 19.48
N ASN A 378 0.85 12.13 18.38
CA ASN A 378 0.10 11.74 17.19
C ASN A 378 0.96 10.91 16.20
N ARG A 379 1.61 9.86 16.67
CA ARG A 379 2.70 9.16 15.96
C ARG A 379 2.30 7.76 15.50
N PRO A 380 3.04 7.12 14.59
CA PRO A 380 2.98 5.67 14.49
C PRO A 380 3.56 5.01 15.75
N LEU A 381 3.30 3.71 15.91
CA LEU A 381 3.93 2.90 16.95
C LEU A 381 5.45 2.87 16.79
N MET A 382 6.16 2.83 17.92
CA MET A 382 7.56 2.40 17.98
C MET A 382 7.63 0.89 17.69
N PHE A 383 8.82 0.39 17.33
CA PHE A 383 8.97 -1.02 16.96
C PHE A 383 8.65 -1.96 18.13
N GLU A 384 9.08 -1.59 19.34
CA GLU A 384 8.84 -2.32 20.57
C GLU A 384 7.34 -2.36 20.90
N GLU A 385 6.65 -1.23 20.74
CA GLU A 385 5.19 -1.16 20.93
C GLU A 385 4.44 -2.03 19.92
N PHE A 386 4.92 -2.08 18.67
CA PHE A 386 4.39 -2.98 17.65
C PHE A 386 4.59 -4.45 18.04
N GLU A 387 5.80 -4.82 18.46
CA GLU A 387 6.16 -6.19 18.83
C GLU A 387 5.32 -6.73 20.00
N GLU A 388 5.01 -5.89 20.98
CA GLU A 388 4.12 -6.21 22.10
C GLU A 388 2.67 -6.52 21.65
N ARG A 389 2.23 -5.99 20.50
CA ARG A 389 0.82 -5.98 20.07
C ARG A 389 0.45 -6.98 18.98
N ILE A 390 1.43 -7.67 18.37
CA ILE A 390 1.20 -8.52 17.18
C ILE A 390 1.06 -10.03 17.44
N GLY A 391 1.11 -10.47 18.69
CA GLY A 391 0.89 -11.87 19.04
C GLY A 391 1.89 -12.83 18.38
N GLN A 392 1.39 -13.91 17.78
CA GLN A 392 2.20 -14.87 17.04
C GLN A 392 2.44 -14.37 15.61
N VAL A 393 3.68 -14.45 15.15
CA VAL A 393 4.13 -13.86 13.87
C VAL A 393 4.74 -14.93 12.97
N ILE A 394 4.33 -14.91 11.70
CA ILE A 394 4.97 -15.66 10.61
C ILE A 394 5.59 -14.67 9.63
N TYR A 395 6.92 -14.65 9.54
CA TYR A 395 7.66 -13.90 8.54
C TYR A 395 7.72 -14.70 7.24
N THR A 396 7.39 -14.10 6.10
CA THR A 396 7.57 -14.73 4.78
C THR A 396 8.65 -13.99 4.00
N SER A 397 9.75 -14.68 3.69
CA SER A 397 10.83 -14.10 2.88
C SER A 397 11.69 -15.18 2.24
N ALA A 398 12.25 -14.89 1.06
CA ALA A 398 13.30 -15.71 0.46
C ALA A 398 14.68 -15.44 1.08
N THR A 399 14.82 -14.31 1.78
CA THR A 399 16.06 -13.71 2.28
C THR A 399 15.78 -12.99 3.61
N PRO A 400 15.39 -13.71 4.68
CA PRO A 400 15.03 -13.11 5.96
C PRO A 400 16.16 -12.25 6.51
N GLY A 401 15.79 -11.10 7.07
CA GLY A 401 16.72 -10.15 7.67
C GLY A 401 17.31 -10.63 9.00
N PRO A 402 18.16 -9.80 9.64
CA PRO A 402 18.79 -10.15 10.92
C PRO A 402 17.77 -10.43 12.03
N TYR A 403 16.75 -9.57 12.17
CA TYR A 403 15.75 -9.69 13.23
C TYR A 403 14.98 -11.01 13.14
N GLU A 404 14.52 -11.40 11.96
CA GLU A 404 13.78 -12.63 11.76
C GLU A 404 14.64 -13.86 12.04
N ARG A 405 15.92 -13.84 11.63
CA ARG A 405 16.87 -14.92 11.89
C ARG A 405 17.20 -15.07 13.36
N GLU A 406 17.31 -13.97 14.10
CA GLU A 406 17.58 -13.96 15.53
C GLU A 406 16.39 -14.48 16.36
N HIS A 407 15.16 -14.12 15.97
CA HIS A 407 13.96 -14.46 16.74
C HIS A 407 13.34 -15.81 16.35
N SER A 408 13.65 -16.35 15.16
CA SER A 408 13.08 -17.61 14.66
C SER A 408 13.94 -18.84 14.98
N VAL A 409 14.62 -18.85 16.13
CA VAL A 409 15.53 -19.94 16.53
C VAL A 409 14.91 -20.76 17.66
N GLU A 410 15.07 -22.08 17.61
CA GLU A 410 14.61 -22.99 18.65
C GLU A 410 15.29 -22.67 20.00
N PRO A 411 14.58 -22.77 21.14
CA PRO A 411 13.23 -23.29 21.31
C PRO A 411 12.09 -22.26 21.19
N GLU A 412 12.42 -20.98 20.97
CA GLU A 412 11.47 -19.85 21.08
C GLU A 412 10.79 -19.52 19.73
N GLY A 413 11.41 -19.94 18.62
CA GLY A 413 10.89 -19.85 17.27
C GLY A 413 11.41 -20.94 16.35
N GLN A 414 11.06 -20.87 15.07
CA GLN A 414 11.57 -21.82 14.06
C GLN A 414 11.66 -21.23 12.65
N ILE A 415 12.56 -21.76 11.84
CA ILE A 415 12.63 -21.51 10.39
C ILE A 415 12.12 -22.74 9.64
N VAL A 416 11.07 -22.53 8.85
CA VAL A 416 10.46 -23.55 8.00
C VAL A 416 10.83 -23.26 6.55
N GLN A 417 11.48 -24.21 5.88
CA GLN A 417 11.97 -24.03 4.50
C GLN A 417 10.90 -24.41 3.47
N GLN A 418 10.77 -23.62 2.40
CA GLN A 418 9.95 -23.92 1.23
C GLN A 418 10.64 -23.47 -0.07
N ILE A 419 11.40 -24.37 -0.68
CA ILE A 419 12.22 -24.12 -1.87
C ILE A 419 11.78 -24.92 -3.11
N ILE A 420 10.90 -25.92 -2.97
CA ILE A 420 10.40 -26.71 -4.11
C ILE A 420 9.21 -26.01 -4.75
N ARG A 421 9.32 -25.70 -6.05
CA ARG A 421 8.21 -25.08 -6.80
C ARG A 421 7.21 -26.16 -7.23
N PRO A 422 5.89 -25.90 -7.16
CA PRO A 422 4.87 -26.85 -7.62
C PRO A 422 5.05 -27.33 -9.06
N THR A 423 5.58 -26.49 -9.94
CA THR A 423 5.82 -26.80 -11.36
C THR A 423 7.18 -27.48 -11.64
N GLY A 424 7.95 -27.80 -10.60
CA GLY A 424 9.30 -28.34 -10.73
C GLY A 424 10.35 -27.34 -11.22
N LEU A 425 10.02 -26.06 -11.38
CA LEU A 425 10.99 -25.03 -11.75
C LEU A 425 12.13 -24.93 -10.73
N ILE A 426 13.34 -24.80 -11.23
CA ILE A 426 14.58 -24.78 -10.44
C ILE A 426 15.17 -23.37 -10.37
N ASP A 427 15.98 -23.11 -9.35
CA ASP A 427 16.79 -21.91 -9.26
C ASP A 427 17.77 -21.87 -10.45
N PRO A 428 18.02 -20.69 -11.03
CA PRO A 428 18.70 -20.56 -12.32
C PRO A 428 20.18 -20.94 -12.24
N GLU A 429 20.76 -21.26 -13.39
CA GLU A 429 22.21 -21.42 -13.50
C GLU A 429 22.91 -20.07 -13.34
N LEU A 430 24.02 -20.04 -12.60
CA LEU A 430 24.82 -18.84 -12.36
C LEU A 430 26.16 -18.93 -13.09
N VAL A 431 26.49 -17.91 -13.88
CA VAL A 431 27.78 -17.79 -14.56
C VAL A 431 28.44 -16.49 -14.16
N VAL A 432 29.66 -16.56 -13.63
CA VAL A 432 30.46 -15.38 -13.27
C VAL A 432 31.41 -15.04 -14.42
N ARG A 433 31.41 -13.79 -14.88
CA ARG A 433 32.26 -13.30 -15.98
C ARG A 433 32.98 -11.99 -15.59
N PRO A 434 34.16 -11.68 -16.17
CA PRO A 434 34.88 -10.43 -15.87
C PRO A 434 34.07 -9.18 -16.24
N ILE A 435 34.34 -8.06 -15.57
CA ILE A 435 33.74 -6.76 -15.91
C ILE A 435 34.50 -6.15 -17.10
N ALA A 436 35.82 -6.08 -16.98
CA ALA A 436 36.70 -5.48 -17.97
C ALA A 436 36.98 -6.41 -19.15
N GLN A 437 37.41 -5.82 -20.27
CA GLN A 437 37.91 -6.58 -21.42
C GLN A 437 39.15 -7.40 -21.03
N THR A 438 39.15 -8.68 -21.38
CA THR A 438 40.26 -9.60 -21.13
C THR A 438 40.51 -10.48 -22.35
N GLY A 439 41.58 -10.21 -23.10
CA GLY A 439 41.86 -10.93 -24.35
C GLY A 439 40.77 -10.69 -25.40
N GLU A 440 40.14 -11.77 -25.87
CA GLU A 440 39.03 -11.72 -26.85
C GLU A 440 37.68 -11.30 -26.24
N TYR A 441 37.53 -11.40 -24.92
CA TYR A 441 36.32 -11.01 -24.20
C TYR A 441 36.15 -9.48 -24.19
N ARG A 442 35.05 -8.98 -24.76
CA ARG A 442 34.83 -7.54 -25.02
C ARG A 442 34.27 -6.74 -23.83
N GLY A 443 34.21 -7.33 -22.63
CA GLY A 443 33.68 -6.69 -21.42
C GLY A 443 32.19 -6.92 -21.21
N GLN A 444 31.71 -6.57 -20.01
CA GLN A 444 30.36 -6.95 -19.52
C GLN A 444 29.20 -6.52 -20.43
N VAL A 445 29.23 -5.30 -20.99
CA VAL A 445 28.12 -4.77 -21.79
C VAL A 445 28.01 -5.51 -23.13
N ALA A 446 29.15 -5.74 -23.79
CA ALA A 446 29.16 -6.44 -25.08
C ALA A 446 28.73 -7.90 -24.91
N ASP A 447 29.20 -8.55 -23.86
CA ASP A 447 28.83 -9.92 -23.52
C ASP A 447 27.33 -10.06 -23.18
N PHE A 448 26.79 -9.14 -22.38
CA PHE A 448 25.36 -9.14 -22.06
C PHE A 448 24.50 -8.99 -23.32
N ILE A 449 24.89 -8.11 -24.24
CA ILE A 449 24.17 -7.91 -25.51
C ILE A 449 24.16 -9.19 -26.34
N GLU A 450 25.31 -9.85 -26.50
CA GLU A 450 25.40 -11.09 -27.27
C GLU A 450 24.51 -12.20 -26.67
N GLU A 451 24.55 -12.36 -25.35
CA GLU A 451 23.72 -13.34 -24.64
C GLU A 451 22.23 -13.00 -24.66
N ALA A 452 21.88 -11.70 -24.61
CA ALA A 452 20.51 -11.22 -24.73
C ALA A 452 19.98 -11.46 -26.15
N GLU A 453 20.74 -11.17 -27.21
CA GLU A 453 20.33 -11.44 -28.59
C GLU A 453 20.02 -12.92 -28.83
N ILE A 454 20.79 -13.82 -28.23
CA ILE A 454 20.56 -15.27 -28.30
C ILE A 454 19.21 -15.65 -27.68
N VAL A 455 18.81 -14.99 -26.58
CA VAL A 455 17.52 -15.19 -25.90
C VAL A 455 16.38 -14.59 -26.72
N ILE A 456 16.57 -13.38 -27.23
CA ILE A 456 15.55 -12.65 -28.01
C ILE A 456 15.20 -13.40 -29.29
N LYS A 457 16.18 -14.00 -29.97
CA LYS A 457 15.96 -14.84 -31.17
C LYS A 457 15.00 -16.01 -30.93
N ARG A 458 14.84 -16.46 -29.68
CA ARG A 458 13.91 -17.54 -29.29
C ARG A 458 12.57 -17.00 -28.76
N GLY A 459 12.40 -15.69 -28.68
CA GLY A 459 11.22 -15.02 -28.14
C GLY A 459 11.26 -14.78 -26.63
N GLY A 460 12.36 -15.09 -25.94
CA GLY A 460 12.55 -14.79 -24.52
C GLY A 460 12.90 -13.32 -24.28
N ARG A 461 12.89 -12.91 -23.00
CA ARG A 461 13.24 -11.56 -22.56
C ARG A 461 14.48 -11.55 -21.66
N ALA A 462 15.16 -10.41 -21.62
CA ALA A 462 16.32 -10.20 -20.77
C ALA A 462 16.14 -9.04 -19.79
N LEU A 463 16.70 -9.18 -18.59
CA LEU A 463 16.80 -8.11 -17.59
C LEU A 463 18.27 -7.75 -17.40
N ALA A 464 18.56 -6.46 -17.28
CA ALA A 464 19.86 -5.96 -16.83
C ALA A 464 19.68 -5.14 -15.54
N THR A 465 20.55 -5.35 -14.54
CA THR A 465 20.61 -4.48 -13.37
C THR A 465 21.90 -3.69 -13.33
N THR A 466 21.80 -2.36 -13.28
CA THR A 466 22.92 -1.42 -13.11
C THR A 466 23.00 -0.91 -11.66
N LEU A 467 23.91 0.03 -11.39
CA LEU A 467 24.09 0.64 -10.07
C LEU A 467 23.44 2.02 -9.93
N THR A 468 23.29 2.75 -11.03
CA THR A 468 22.78 4.13 -11.02
C THR A 468 21.68 4.32 -12.06
N LYS A 469 20.83 5.33 -11.84
CA LYS A 469 19.77 5.72 -12.78
C LYS A 469 20.35 6.09 -14.14
N GLN A 470 21.39 6.93 -14.12
CA GLN A 470 22.12 7.33 -15.31
C GLN A 470 22.65 6.13 -16.10
N MET A 471 23.27 5.15 -15.44
CA MET A 471 23.73 3.93 -16.14
C MET A 471 22.57 3.13 -16.75
N ALA A 472 21.40 3.11 -16.11
CA ALA A 472 20.23 2.43 -16.66
C ALA A 472 19.70 3.14 -17.91
N GLU A 473 19.62 4.47 -17.86
CA GLU A 473 19.24 5.33 -18.99
C GLU A 473 20.25 5.20 -20.14
N ASP A 474 21.54 5.44 -19.87
CA ASP A 474 22.63 5.35 -20.85
C ASP A 474 22.69 3.98 -21.53
N LEU A 475 22.56 2.89 -20.76
CA LEU A 475 22.57 1.54 -21.33
C LEU A 475 21.33 1.29 -22.18
N SER A 476 20.15 1.75 -21.75
CA SER A 476 18.94 1.61 -22.54
C SER A 476 19.02 2.39 -23.85
N GLU A 477 19.56 3.61 -23.83
CA GLU A 477 19.77 4.42 -25.04
C GLU A 477 20.77 3.76 -25.98
N PHE A 478 21.90 3.30 -25.46
CA PHE A 478 22.91 2.57 -26.22
C PHE A 478 22.34 1.31 -26.92
N LEU A 479 21.47 0.57 -26.23
CA LEU A 479 20.77 -0.58 -26.81
C LEU A 479 19.83 -0.16 -27.94
N LYS A 480 19.07 0.93 -27.76
CA LYS A 480 18.18 1.49 -28.78
C LYS A 480 18.95 1.96 -30.02
N GLU A 481 20.09 2.62 -29.85
CA GLU A 481 20.96 3.05 -30.96
C GLU A 481 21.49 1.88 -31.80
N ARG A 482 21.69 0.71 -31.17
CA ARG A 482 22.06 -0.54 -31.85
C ARG A 482 20.88 -1.29 -32.47
N GLY A 483 19.67 -0.73 -32.40
CA GLY A 483 18.46 -1.34 -32.94
C GLY A 483 17.85 -2.42 -32.05
N ILE A 484 18.28 -2.53 -30.79
CA ILE A 484 17.71 -3.46 -29.81
C ILE A 484 16.57 -2.76 -29.07
N LYS A 485 15.41 -3.41 -28.97
CA LYS A 485 14.25 -2.86 -28.26
C LYS A 485 14.46 -2.98 -26.76
N ALA A 486 14.83 -1.87 -26.12
CA ALA A 486 15.07 -1.80 -24.68
C ALA A 486 14.31 -0.66 -24.05
N GLU A 487 13.97 -0.77 -22.77
CA GLU A 487 13.51 0.34 -21.93
C GLU A 487 14.17 0.29 -20.55
N TYR A 488 14.15 1.40 -19.82
CA TYR A 488 14.69 1.49 -18.47
C TYR A 488 13.60 1.59 -17.39
N LEU A 489 13.95 1.24 -16.15
CA LEU A 489 13.06 1.36 -15.00
C LEU A 489 13.81 1.75 -13.71
N HIS A 490 13.53 2.95 -13.19
CA HIS A 490 14.09 3.49 -11.95
C HIS A 490 13.08 4.33 -11.16
N SER A 491 13.46 4.82 -9.97
CA SER A 491 12.53 5.44 -9.00
C SER A 491 11.75 6.67 -9.48
N ASP A 492 12.24 7.38 -10.49
CA ASP A 492 11.61 8.62 -10.96
C ASP A 492 10.47 8.37 -11.95
N ILE A 493 10.33 7.11 -12.42
CA ILE A 493 9.19 6.67 -13.22
C ILE A 493 7.95 6.60 -12.33
N LYS A 494 6.87 7.25 -12.77
CA LYS A 494 5.61 7.26 -12.02
C LYS A 494 5.02 5.84 -11.95
N THR A 495 4.24 5.56 -10.90
CA THR A 495 3.71 4.20 -10.66
C THR A 495 2.86 3.68 -11.83
N ILE A 496 2.05 4.54 -12.46
CA ILE A 496 1.21 4.18 -13.62
C ILE A 496 2.09 3.82 -14.82
N GLU A 497 3.03 4.70 -15.17
CA GLU A 497 3.98 4.50 -16.26
C GLU A 497 4.83 3.23 -16.07
N ARG A 498 5.24 2.93 -14.83
CA ARG A 498 5.92 1.68 -14.48
C ARG A 498 5.09 0.45 -14.82
N ILE A 499 3.78 0.47 -14.58
CA ILE A 499 2.89 -0.65 -14.92
C ILE A 499 2.81 -0.81 -16.43
N ASP A 500 2.73 0.29 -17.19
CA ASP A 500 2.69 0.26 -18.64
C ASP A 500 3.99 -0.30 -19.23
N ILE A 501 5.16 0.14 -18.75
CA ILE A 501 6.47 -0.39 -19.15
C ILE A 501 6.56 -1.89 -18.89
N LEU A 502 6.18 -2.35 -17.70
CA LEU A 502 6.21 -3.78 -17.35
C LEU A 502 5.22 -4.60 -18.18
N THR A 503 4.05 -4.04 -18.47
CA THR A 503 3.03 -4.69 -19.31
C THR A 503 3.52 -4.82 -20.75
N ASN A 504 4.12 -3.76 -21.30
CA ASN A 504 4.71 -3.73 -22.63
C ASN A 504 5.90 -4.70 -22.75
N PHE A 505 6.72 -4.82 -21.70
CA PHE A 505 7.78 -5.83 -21.62
C PHE A 505 7.23 -7.25 -21.74
N ARG A 506 6.18 -7.58 -20.97
CA ARG A 506 5.52 -8.89 -21.02
C ARG A 506 4.83 -9.15 -22.35
N LYS A 507 4.18 -8.13 -22.93
CA LYS A 507 3.55 -8.20 -24.27
C LYS A 507 4.58 -8.33 -25.41
N GLY A 508 5.87 -8.09 -25.14
CA GLY A 508 6.92 -8.16 -26.14
C GLY A 508 7.01 -6.94 -27.06
N VAL A 509 6.53 -5.78 -26.59
CA VAL A 509 6.74 -4.51 -27.28
C VAL A 509 8.23 -4.18 -27.32
N PHE A 510 8.95 -4.52 -26.25
CA PHE A 510 10.41 -4.48 -26.17
C PHE A 510 10.95 -5.71 -25.43
N ASP A 511 12.25 -5.95 -25.57
CA ASP A 511 12.89 -7.23 -25.28
C ASP A 511 13.83 -7.20 -24.06
N ILE A 512 14.42 -6.04 -23.78
CA ILE A 512 15.35 -5.83 -22.67
C ILE A 512 14.82 -4.77 -21.72
N LEU A 513 14.74 -5.09 -20.42
CA LEU A 513 14.44 -4.10 -19.38
C LEU A 513 15.68 -3.85 -18.52
N VAL A 514 16.14 -2.60 -18.51
CA VAL A 514 17.30 -2.16 -17.73
C VAL A 514 16.83 -1.47 -16.46
N GLY A 515 17.23 -1.94 -15.29
CA GLY A 515 16.79 -1.35 -14.02
C GLY A 515 17.91 -1.20 -13.00
N VAL A 516 17.56 -0.57 -11.88
CA VAL A 516 18.47 -0.44 -10.73
C VAL A 516 17.97 -1.33 -9.58
N ASN A 517 17.02 -0.82 -8.79
CA ASN A 517 16.45 -1.51 -7.63
C ASN A 517 15.05 -2.09 -7.90
N LEU A 518 14.30 -1.47 -8.82
CA LEU A 518 12.86 -1.73 -9.02
C LEU A 518 12.53 -3.08 -9.66
N LEU A 519 13.53 -3.89 -9.98
CA LEU A 519 13.38 -5.23 -10.54
C LEU A 519 13.32 -6.33 -9.47
N ARG A 520 13.26 -5.97 -8.18
CA ARG A 520 13.48 -6.89 -7.06
C ARG A 520 12.24 -7.46 -6.39
N GLU A 521 11.10 -6.81 -6.44
CA GLU A 521 9.94 -7.16 -5.60
C GLU A 521 8.64 -7.06 -6.40
N GLY A 522 7.71 -7.99 -6.17
CA GLY A 522 6.36 -7.97 -6.77
C GLY A 522 6.28 -8.16 -8.29
N LEU A 523 7.39 -8.50 -8.98
CA LEU A 523 7.42 -8.69 -10.43
C LEU A 523 7.42 -10.17 -10.84
N ASP A 524 6.30 -10.65 -11.38
CA ASP A 524 6.21 -12.03 -11.89
C ASP A 524 6.37 -12.05 -13.42
N LEU A 525 7.58 -12.37 -13.89
CA LEU A 525 8.00 -12.27 -15.29
C LEU A 525 8.46 -13.64 -15.83
N PRO A 526 7.53 -14.58 -16.14
CA PRO A 526 7.88 -15.89 -16.68
C PRO A 526 8.56 -15.83 -18.06
N GLU A 527 8.44 -14.70 -18.77
CA GLU A 527 9.03 -14.49 -20.09
C GLU A 527 10.55 -14.23 -20.03
N VAL A 528 11.12 -13.99 -18.84
CA VAL A 528 12.55 -13.70 -18.65
C VAL A 528 13.38 -14.98 -18.61
N GLU A 529 14.34 -15.11 -19.52
CA GLU A 529 15.30 -16.24 -19.56
C GLU A 529 16.70 -15.83 -19.11
N LEU A 530 17.03 -14.54 -19.15
CA LEU A 530 18.35 -14.02 -18.82
C LEU A 530 18.27 -12.84 -17.87
N VAL A 531 19.08 -12.88 -16.83
CA VAL A 531 19.33 -11.73 -15.94
C VAL A 531 20.82 -11.42 -15.92
N GLY A 532 21.20 -10.23 -16.37
CA GLY A 532 22.56 -9.71 -16.27
C GLY A 532 22.71 -8.77 -15.09
N ILE A 533 23.54 -9.14 -14.11
CA ILE A 533 23.89 -8.27 -12.98
C ILE A 533 25.24 -7.62 -13.28
N LEU A 534 25.20 -6.41 -13.81
CA LEU A 534 26.39 -5.61 -14.11
C LEU A 534 27.04 -5.14 -12.81
N ASP A 535 28.38 -5.08 -12.79
CA ASP A 535 29.15 -4.63 -11.64
C ASP A 535 28.74 -5.36 -10.33
N ALA A 536 28.65 -6.69 -10.40
CA ALA A 536 28.18 -7.56 -9.31
C ALA A 536 29.11 -7.56 -8.08
N ASP A 537 30.38 -7.16 -8.25
CA ASP A 537 31.36 -7.06 -7.18
C ASP A 537 31.38 -5.72 -6.44
N LYS A 538 30.55 -4.75 -6.85
CA LYS A 538 30.45 -3.45 -6.16
C LYS A 538 29.54 -3.56 -4.96
N GLU A 539 30.13 -3.93 -3.82
CA GLU A 539 29.39 -4.06 -2.55
C GLU A 539 28.63 -2.79 -2.18
N GLY A 540 27.53 -2.99 -1.46
CA GLY A 540 26.58 -1.94 -1.08
C GLY A 540 25.17 -2.50 -1.09
N PHE A 541 24.18 -1.64 -0.85
CA PHE A 541 22.78 -2.06 -0.79
C PHE A 541 22.36 -2.84 -2.05
N LEU A 542 22.77 -2.40 -3.24
CA LEU A 542 22.36 -3.02 -4.49
C LEU A 542 23.05 -4.38 -4.79
N ARG A 543 24.11 -4.74 -4.09
CA ARG A 543 24.87 -5.99 -4.30
C ARG A 543 25.12 -6.75 -2.99
N SER A 544 24.27 -6.52 -1.98
CA SER A 544 24.23 -7.36 -0.79
C SER A 544 23.74 -8.76 -1.13
N GLU A 545 24.01 -9.73 -0.24
CA GLU A 545 23.53 -11.11 -0.37
C GLU A 545 22.03 -11.18 -0.67
N THR A 546 21.22 -10.46 0.12
CA THR A 546 19.77 -10.34 -0.05
C THR A 546 19.39 -9.85 -1.45
N SER A 547 19.98 -8.73 -1.87
CA SER A 547 19.71 -8.10 -3.16
C SER A 547 20.08 -8.98 -4.35
N LEU A 548 21.20 -9.69 -4.26
CA LEU A 548 21.66 -10.62 -5.28
C LEU A 548 20.70 -11.81 -5.39
N ILE A 549 20.34 -12.46 -4.29
CA ILE A 549 19.41 -13.61 -4.29
C ILE A 549 18.05 -13.21 -4.85
N GLN A 550 17.51 -12.04 -4.49
CA GLN A 550 16.25 -11.55 -5.04
C GLN A 550 16.31 -11.30 -6.55
N THR A 551 17.42 -10.72 -7.03
CA THR A 551 17.63 -10.43 -8.45
C THR A 551 17.79 -11.73 -9.24
N ILE A 552 18.56 -12.69 -8.72
CA ILE A 552 18.70 -14.06 -9.26
C ILE A 552 17.33 -14.73 -9.38
N GLY A 553 16.48 -14.58 -8.36
CA GLY A 553 15.12 -15.16 -8.33
C GLY A 553 14.21 -14.73 -9.48
N ARG A 554 14.53 -13.65 -10.22
CA ARG A 554 13.76 -13.21 -11.39
C ARG A 554 13.91 -14.15 -12.59
N ALA A 555 15.05 -14.85 -12.72
CA ALA A 555 15.24 -15.88 -13.74
C ALA A 555 14.60 -17.23 -13.35
N ALA A 556 14.19 -17.43 -12.09
CA ALA A 556 13.70 -18.72 -11.60
C ALA A 556 12.24 -19.06 -12.01
N ARG A 557 11.61 -18.21 -12.84
CA ARG A 557 10.24 -18.40 -13.35
C ARG A 557 10.21 -19.08 -14.73
N ASN A 558 11.37 -19.29 -15.35
CA ASN A 558 11.51 -19.88 -16.68
C ASN A 558 12.46 -21.08 -16.64
N VAL A 559 12.12 -22.14 -17.39
CA VAL A 559 12.94 -23.36 -17.50
C VAL A 559 14.34 -23.11 -18.08
N LEU A 560 14.49 -22.10 -18.94
CA LEU A 560 15.76 -21.68 -19.53
C LEU A 560 16.45 -20.56 -18.73
N GLY A 561 15.93 -20.23 -17.55
CA GLY A 561 16.44 -19.17 -16.70
C GLY A 561 17.90 -19.34 -16.32
N ARG A 562 18.72 -18.33 -16.63
CA ARG A 562 20.12 -18.22 -16.20
C ARG A 562 20.49 -16.79 -15.82
N VAL A 563 21.54 -16.64 -15.02
CA VAL A 563 22.02 -15.35 -14.52
C VAL A 563 23.50 -15.18 -14.84
N LEU A 564 23.86 -14.02 -15.39
CA LEU A 564 25.23 -13.59 -15.60
C LEU A 564 25.61 -12.60 -14.50
N LEU A 565 26.64 -12.93 -13.72
CA LEU A 565 27.19 -12.12 -12.65
C LEU A 565 28.51 -11.52 -13.15
N TYR A 566 28.52 -10.24 -13.49
CA TYR A 566 29.74 -9.58 -13.98
C TYR A 566 30.56 -9.06 -12.81
N ALA A 567 31.66 -9.73 -12.50
CA ALA A 567 32.51 -9.46 -11.33
C ALA A 567 33.98 -9.79 -11.64
N ASP A 568 34.89 -8.90 -11.23
CA ASP A 568 36.33 -9.16 -11.23
C ASP A 568 36.78 -9.75 -9.87
N VAL A 569 36.05 -9.44 -8.80
CA VAL A 569 36.34 -9.91 -7.43
C VAL A 569 35.17 -10.71 -6.86
N MET A 570 35.47 -11.88 -6.28
CA MET A 570 34.48 -12.66 -5.52
C MET A 570 34.28 -12.04 -4.12
N THR A 571 33.28 -11.18 -3.97
CA THR A 571 32.94 -10.57 -2.68
C THR A 571 32.25 -11.58 -1.74
N GLY A 572 32.23 -11.29 -0.44
CA GLY A 572 31.54 -12.16 0.52
C GLY A 572 30.04 -12.26 0.25
N SER A 573 29.41 -11.16 -0.18
CA SER A 573 28.00 -11.12 -0.57
C SER A 573 27.72 -12.00 -1.80
N LEU A 574 28.61 -11.97 -2.80
CA LEU A 574 28.50 -12.75 -4.02
C LEU A 574 28.67 -14.25 -3.76
N ASP A 575 29.69 -14.63 -3.00
CA ASP A 575 29.95 -16.02 -2.61
C ASP A 575 28.76 -16.66 -1.88
N ARG A 576 28.19 -15.96 -0.89
CA ARG A 576 27.02 -16.45 -0.15
C ARG A 576 25.78 -16.59 -1.04
N ALA A 577 25.52 -15.62 -1.91
CA ALA A 577 24.40 -15.69 -2.85
C ALA A 577 24.52 -16.86 -3.84
N ILE A 578 25.72 -17.09 -4.38
CA ILE A 578 26.01 -18.22 -5.29
C ILE A 578 25.80 -19.55 -4.57
N LYS A 579 26.38 -19.70 -3.37
CA LYS A 579 26.27 -20.93 -2.57
C LYS A 579 24.81 -21.28 -2.24
N GLU A 580 24.02 -20.30 -1.81
CA GLU A 580 22.61 -20.54 -1.48
C GLU A 580 21.78 -20.90 -2.72
N THR A 581 22.04 -20.26 -3.86
CA THR A 581 21.35 -20.57 -5.12
C THR A 581 21.66 -21.99 -5.59
N ASN A 582 22.94 -22.37 -5.59
CA ASN A 582 23.36 -23.72 -5.98
C ASN A 582 22.80 -24.79 -5.03
N ARG A 583 22.84 -24.55 -3.71
CA ARG A 583 22.22 -25.45 -2.72
C ARG A 583 20.73 -25.69 -3.01
N ARG A 584 19.97 -24.62 -3.30
CA ARG A 584 18.54 -24.74 -3.64
C ARG A 584 18.34 -25.53 -4.92
N ARG A 585 19.12 -25.21 -5.97
CA ARG A 585 19.07 -25.89 -7.27
C ARG A 585 19.33 -27.39 -7.14
N ASP A 586 20.33 -27.80 -6.36
CA ASP A 586 20.66 -29.21 -6.13
C ASP A 586 19.52 -29.98 -5.47
N ILE A 587 18.90 -29.39 -4.43
CA ILE A 587 17.76 -29.99 -3.74
C ILE A 587 16.54 -30.11 -4.68
N GLN A 588 16.28 -29.08 -5.49
CA GLN A 588 15.17 -29.09 -6.44
C GLN A 588 15.37 -30.12 -7.56
N LEU A 589 16.59 -30.26 -8.10
CA LEU A 589 16.92 -31.28 -9.10
C LEU A 589 16.73 -32.69 -8.53
N ALA A 590 17.26 -32.97 -7.33
CA ALA A 590 17.09 -34.25 -6.66
C ALA A 590 15.61 -34.57 -6.38
N TYR A 591 14.82 -33.57 -5.99
CA TYR A 591 13.38 -33.73 -5.78
C TYR A 591 12.67 -34.08 -7.10
N ASN A 592 12.98 -33.36 -8.17
CA ASN A 592 12.36 -33.58 -9.49
C ASN A 592 12.68 -34.98 -10.02
N GLU A 593 13.95 -35.41 -9.92
CA GLU A 593 14.38 -36.75 -10.32
C GLU A 593 13.65 -37.84 -9.52
N LYS A 594 13.60 -37.70 -8.19
CA LYS A 594 12.91 -38.65 -7.31
C LYS A 594 11.42 -38.79 -7.61
N HIS A 595 10.75 -37.73 -8.05
CA HIS A 595 9.31 -37.70 -8.28
C HIS A 595 8.91 -37.73 -9.76
N GLY A 596 9.87 -37.86 -10.69
CA GLY A 596 9.61 -37.86 -12.13
C GLY A 596 9.00 -36.56 -12.68
N ILE A 597 9.34 -35.41 -12.08
CA ILE A 597 8.79 -34.11 -12.45
C ILE A 597 9.63 -33.48 -13.56
N THR A 598 8.98 -33.10 -14.66
CA THR A 598 9.62 -32.29 -15.71
C THR A 598 9.30 -30.81 -15.47
N PRO A 599 10.31 -29.94 -15.29
CA PRO A 599 10.08 -28.51 -15.07
C PRO A 599 9.29 -27.86 -16.19
N ALA A 600 8.26 -27.08 -15.84
CA ALA A 600 7.46 -26.33 -16.79
C ALA A 600 7.40 -24.84 -16.43
N THR A 601 7.66 -23.97 -17.42
CA THR A 601 7.48 -22.53 -17.29
C THR A 601 6.01 -22.19 -17.03
N ILE A 602 5.77 -21.31 -16.06
CA ILE A 602 4.42 -20.88 -15.69
C ILE A 602 3.85 -20.01 -16.81
N LYS A 603 2.68 -20.38 -17.34
CA LYS A 603 1.91 -19.50 -18.24
C LYS A 603 0.92 -18.70 -17.41
N LYS A 604 1.13 -17.40 -17.29
CA LYS A 604 0.24 -16.49 -16.56
C LYS A 604 -0.38 -15.50 -17.54
N GLU A 605 -1.70 -15.37 -17.53
CA GLU A 605 -2.38 -14.36 -18.33
C GLU A 605 -1.80 -12.96 -18.04
N ILE A 606 -1.55 -12.20 -19.10
CA ILE A 606 -1.21 -10.79 -18.99
C ILE A 606 -2.54 -10.06 -18.75
N ARG A 607 -3.00 -10.07 -17.49
CA ARG A 607 -4.12 -9.23 -17.07
C ARG A 607 -3.62 -7.80 -16.97
N ASP A 608 -4.32 -6.87 -17.61
CA ASP A 608 -3.96 -5.46 -17.56
C ASP A 608 -4.32 -4.90 -16.17
N ILE A 609 -3.41 -5.06 -15.21
CA ILE A 609 -3.61 -4.56 -13.83
C ILE A 609 -3.88 -3.05 -13.86
N ALA A 610 -3.37 -2.34 -14.88
CA ALA A 610 -3.67 -0.94 -15.13
C ALA A 610 -5.17 -0.69 -15.33
N GLU A 611 -5.91 -1.57 -16.01
CA GLU A 611 -7.36 -1.43 -16.16
C GLU A 611 -8.10 -1.52 -14.81
N SER A 612 -7.61 -2.30 -13.84
CA SER A 612 -8.30 -2.40 -12.54
C SER A 612 -8.03 -1.21 -11.61
N MET A 613 -6.91 -0.51 -11.80
CA MET A 613 -6.49 0.62 -10.96
C MET A 613 -6.74 2.00 -11.57
N ARG A 614 -6.98 2.09 -12.89
CA ARG A 614 -7.44 3.33 -13.55
C ARG A 614 -8.87 3.63 -13.11
N SER A 615 -9.13 4.88 -12.70
CA SER A 615 -10.49 5.34 -12.41
C SER A 615 -11.37 5.20 -13.67
N GLU A 616 -12.70 5.03 -13.51
CA GLU A 616 -13.62 5.05 -14.67
C GLU A 616 -13.41 6.29 -15.55
N HIS A 617 -13.05 7.41 -14.93
CA HIS A 617 -12.71 8.65 -15.62
C HIS A 617 -11.46 8.49 -16.52
N GLN A 618 -10.39 7.87 -16.03
CA GLN A 618 -9.17 7.59 -16.83
C GLN A 618 -9.43 6.59 -17.97
N LYS A 619 -10.31 5.60 -17.77
CA LYS A 619 -10.70 4.64 -18.81
C LYS A 619 -11.46 5.33 -19.94
N THR A 620 -12.45 6.15 -19.58
CA THR A 620 -13.25 6.92 -20.54
C THR A 620 -12.35 7.88 -21.32
N LEU A 621 -11.42 8.56 -20.64
CA LEU A 621 -10.49 9.49 -21.27
C LEU A 621 -9.54 8.80 -22.25
N GLN A 622 -8.98 7.64 -21.90
CA GLN A 622 -8.10 6.91 -22.81
C GLN A 622 -8.87 6.30 -24.00
N SER A 623 -10.09 5.81 -23.78
CA SER A 623 -10.94 5.34 -24.87
C SER A 623 -11.33 6.47 -25.83
N LEU A 624 -11.56 7.69 -25.30
CA LEU A 624 -11.76 8.90 -26.10
C LEU A 624 -10.50 9.28 -26.86
N LEU A 625 -9.32 9.22 -26.23
CA LEU A 625 -8.04 9.54 -26.86
C LEU A 625 -7.63 8.52 -27.94
N GLU A 626 -7.91 7.23 -27.75
CA GLU A 626 -7.65 6.18 -28.75
C GLU A 626 -8.61 6.28 -29.93
N VAL A 627 -9.88 6.65 -29.69
CA VAL A 627 -10.86 6.94 -30.74
C VAL A 627 -10.47 8.21 -31.50
N ASP A 628 -10.08 9.28 -30.80
CA ASP A 628 -9.68 10.56 -31.41
C ASP A 628 -8.36 10.38 -32.21
N ALA A 629 -7.39 9.61 -31.72
CA ALA A 629 -6.15 9.30 -32.46
C ALA A 629 -6.40 8.47 -33.73
N GLN A 630 -7.37 7.54 -33.70
CA GLN A 630 -7.74 6.74 -34.88
C GLN A 630 -8.57 7.52 -35.88
N VAL A 631 -9.46 8.41 -35.42
CA VAL A 631 -10.34 9.22 -36.29
C VAL A 631 -9.57 10.36 -36.96
N PHE A 632 -8.55 10.92 -36.30
CA PHE A 632 -7.83 12.12 -36.78
C PHE A 632 -6.40 11.88 -37.26
N ALA A 633 -6.00 10.63 -37.49
CA ALA A 633 -4.66 10.27 -37.99
C ALA A 633 -4.22 11.04 -39.26
N ASN A 634 -5.16 11.62 -40.02
CA ASN A 634 -4.89 12.32 -41.29
C ASN A 634 -5.24 13.84 -41.29
N ASP A 635 -5.75 14.44 -40.21
CA ASP A 635 -6.02 15.90 -40.17
C ASP A 635 -5.84 16.52 -38.76
N PRO A 636 -4.60 16.91 -38.42
CA PRO A 636 -4.28 17.55 -37.13
C PRO A 636 -5.01 18.87 -36.89
N LYS A 637 -5.43 19.57 -37.95
CA LYS A 637 -6.10 20.88 -37.82
C LYS A 637 -7.56 20.73 -37.39
N ALA A 638 -8.23 19.68 -37.84
CA ALA A 638 -9.59 19.37 -37.43
C ALA A 638 -9.65 18.98 -35.94
N LEU A 639 -8.71 18.14 -35.49
CA LEU A 639 -8.58 17.72 -34.09
C LEU A 639 -8.34 18.91 -33.15
N ILE A 640 -7.40 19.80 -33.48
CA ILE A 640 -7.13 21.00 -32.68
C ILE A 640 -8.37 21.91 -32.58
N LYS A 641 -9.17 22.00 -33.65
CA LYS A 641 -10.40 22.81 -33.65
C LYS A 641 -11.46 22.20 -32.73
N GLU A 642 -11.61 20.88 -32.73
CA GLU A 642 -12.54 20.17 -31.84
C GLU A 642 -12.11 20.26 -30.37
N LEU A 643 -10.83 20.03 -30.08
CA LEU A 643 -10.25 20.19 -28.74
C LEU A 643 -10.45 21.62 -28.22
N ARG A 644 -10.29 22.65 -29.06
CA ARG A 644 -10.57 24.04 -28.67
C ARG A 644 -12.05 24.26 -28.30
N GLY A 645 -12.98 23.64 -29.02
CA GLY A 645 -14.41 23.69 -28.70
C GLY A 645 -14.73 22.99 -27.38
N ARG A 646 -14.18 21.78 -27.14
CA ARG A 646 -14.34 21.05 -25.87
C ARG A 646 -13.73 21.82 -24.70
N MET A 647 -12.60 22.49 -24.90
CA MET A 647 -11.98 23.36 -23.90
C MET A 647 -12.86 24.57 -23.55
N GLU A 648 -13.50 25.21 -24.53
CA GLU A 648 -14.46 26.31 -24.27
C GLU A 648 -15.67 25.82 -23.47
N THR A 649 -16.24 24.66 -23.82
CA THR A 649 -17.33 24.05 -23.04
C THR A 649 -16.91 23.74 -21.61
N ALA A 650 -15.72 23.18 -21.40
CA ALA A 650 -15.18 22.92 -20.05
C ALA A 650 -14.99 24.22 -19.24
N VAL A 651 -14.60 25.33 -19.88
CA VAL A 651 -14.51 26.64 -19.22
C VAL A 651 -15.89 27.21 -18.87
N GLU A 652 -16.89 27.03 -19.74
CA GLU A 652 -18.27 27.45 -19.49
C GLU A 652 -18.91 26.65 -18.34
N GLU A 653 -18.56 25.38 -18.19
CA GLU A 653 -19.00 24.49 -17.10
C GLU A 653 -18.17 24.64 -15.81
N LEU A 654 -17.19 25.56 -15.79
CA LEU A 654 -16.26 25.79 -14.67
C LEU A 654 -15.35 24.58 -14.35
N ASP A 655 -15.20 23.64 -15.29
CA ASP A 655 -14.26 22.53 -15.21
C ASP A 655 -12.86 22.97 -15.70
N PHE A 656 -12.17 23.70 -14.83
CA PHE A 656 -10.86 24.26 -15.12
C PHE A 656 -9.74 23.21 -15.25
N GLU A 657 -9.92 22.01 -14.68
CA GLU A 657 -8.95 20.92 -14.78
C GLU A 657 -8.99 20.29 -16.16
N THR A 658 -10.18 19.95 -16.65
CA THR A 658 -10.38 19.44 -18.02
C THR A 658 -9.93 20.47 -19.06
N ALA A 659 -10.25 21.76 -18.85
CA ALA A 659 -9.79 22.83 -19.74
C ALA A 659 -8.25 22.96 -19.76
N ALA A 660 -7.57 22.76 -18.63
CA ALA A 660 -6.10 22.82 -18.56
C ALA A 660 -5.45 21.64 -19.28
N LEU A 661 -6.00 20.43 -19.16
CA LEU A 661 -5.52 19.23 -19.83
C LEU A 661 -5.68 19.32 -21.35
N ILE A 662 -6.87 19.71 -21.82
CA ILE A 662 -7.13 19.89 -23.25
C ILE A 662 -6.22 20.98 -23.84
N ARG A 663 -5.95 22.06 -23.09
CA ARG A 663 -5.00 23.10 -23.49
C ARG A 663 -3.59 22.55 -23.66
N ASP A 664 -3.12 21.75 -22.70
CA ASP A 664 -1.77 21.20 -22.73
C ASP A 664 -1.62 20.18 -23.87
N GLU A 665 -2.68 19.43 -24.20
CA GLU A 665 -2.77 18.57 -25.38
C GLU A 665 -2.74 19.37 -26.70
N ILE A 666 -3.51 20.45 -26.79
CA ILE A 666 -3.45 21.38 -27.96
C ILE A 666 -2.02 21.91 -28.12
N TYR A 667 -1.31 22.23 -27.04
CA TYR A 667 0.06 22.72 -27.12
C TYR A 667 1.07 21.66 -27.56
N GLN A 668 0.89 20.41 -27.13
CA GLN A 668 1.70 19.29 -27.64
C GLN A 668 1.46 19.07 -29.14
N LEU A 669 0.20 19.11 -29.58
CA LEU A 669 -0.17 18.95 -30.99
C LEU A 669 0.27 20.14 -31.87
N GLU A 670 0.31 21.36 -31.31
CA GLU A 670 0.81 22.56 -31.98
C GLU A 670 2.35 22.71 -31.93
N GLY A 671 3.07 21.80 -31.24
CA GLY A 671 4.52 21.83 -31.11
C GLY A 671 5.07 23.03 -30.31
N LYS A 672 4.29 23.57 -29.36
CA LYS A 672 4.70 24.69 -28.51
C LYS A 672 5.19 24.18 -27.14
N GLU A 673 6.46 24.39 -26.82
CA GLU A 673 7.02 24.10 -25.50
C GLU A 673 6.24 24.85 -24.39
N THR A 674 5.72 24.10 -23.42
CA THR A 674 5.15 24.64 -22.18
C THR A 674 6.27 25.18 -21.28
N LYS A 675 6.68 26.44 -21.46
CA LYS A 675 7.52 27.11 -20.46
C LYS A 675 6.68 27.43 -19.21
N PRO A 676 7.06 27.00 -18.01
CA PRO A 676 6.40 27.43 -16.79
C PRO A 676 6.59 28.94 -16.63
N LYS A 677 5.49 29.72 -16.59
CA LYS A 677 5.54 31.15 -16.30
C LYS A 677 6.07 31.34 -14.88
N ARG A 678 7.27 31.92 -14.75
CA ARG A 678 7.76 32.44 -13.46
C ARG A 678 6.72 33.42 -12.89
N PRO A 679 6.41 33.36 -11.58
CA PRO A 679 5.52 34.34 -10.97
C PRO A 679 6.12 35.74 -11.11
N ARG A 680 5.32 36.68 -11.65
CA ARG A 680 5.70 38.10 -11.75
C ARG A 680 5.92 38.64 -10.34
N LYS A 681 7.14 39.09 -10.03
CA LYS A 681 7.42 39.93 -8.85
C LYS A 681 6.47 41.14 -8.90
N LYS A 682 5.56 41.25 -7.93
CA LYS A 682 4.83 42.50 -7.66
C LYS A 682 5.88 43.54 -7.25
N LYS A 683 6.13 44.54 -8.10
CA LYS A 683 6.77 45.78 -7.67
C LYS A 683 5.78 46.47 -6.73
N PHE A 684 6.09 46.51 -5.45
CA PHE A 684 5.48 47.49 -4.56
C PHE A 684 5.97 48.87 -5.01
N GLY A 685 5.03 49.70 -5.46
CA GLY A 685 5.29 51.10 -5.74
C GLY A 685 5.58 51.82 -4.43
N SER A 686 6.61 52.66 -4.45
CA SER A 686 6.82 53.71 -3.47
C SER A 686 5.66 54.70 -3.52
N GLY A 687 4.94 54.79 -2.42
CA GLY A 687 3.90 55.78 -2.12
C GLY A 687 3.68 55.79 -0.63
#